data_AF-G5A2B5-F1
#
_entry.id   AF-G5A2B5-F1
#
_cell.length_a   1.000
_cell.length_b   1.000
_cell.length_c   1.000
_cell.angle_alpha   90.00
_cell.angle_beta   90.00
_cell.angle_gamma   90.00
#
_symmetry.space_group_name_H-M   'P 1'
#
loop_
_entity.id
_entity.type
_entity.pdbx_description
1 polymer ?
#
loop_
_entity_poly.entity_id
_entity_poly.type
_entity_poly.pdbx_seq_one_letter_code
_entity_poly.pdbx_strand_id
1 'polypeptide(L)'
;MQPVRHHRRRKSPGAKLKHVCALLLVTTSLCQVDAVIDVAAQLHQMQQRSAASGSAADAAAPQVVLSNVPDSLLVRLAEKSVRWDSLSGYLQRALLWDTGLVMTSGGRLVQVYAPCNESMSVILTPFDAYKGKDCRMETCDLTGLYFAGSTCSRTTVWKAAQCGIAAVEKNATDIENAEASTLWSEDGDLAGVPDIRLYKHVQDNSSGSAGVHEVIGSGSEDDYTIEADVLFTINQIAPLPWNIESCPGDSFFVAPCVEFGTPDEDPFNPWCLPSRGGFVDLWLESEISGEDMSTGSSATSASALSTDASSSISGDTVILVVLFILLAAAVGALIAVQVNRKKKDDDKSTVPRNSLNESRRRRSIELATFCIDARITSKRIAYDCLTFDKLIARGANGEVWKGTCGSQIVAIKQLLPEKRHDEDNVMLFANEVRLASTLEHPNIVRFVGLSWNRVCDLCIVSEFMEQGDLSMLLNSKRKDELSWCKEKLGIATDIAEALAYLHGRQPIIIHRDLKSLNVLLDSRLRAKLSDFGLSRERSSDDTMTNGVGTLLWTAPEILRGEAYSEKADVYSYAIVLSELDTCLPPFTLNAEVSERHLTTMQLMHLATSGQVQPQLREDCPAPLQQLTTACASFEPSHRPNALEIVFTLRNIARNMRYDTAS
;
A
#
# COMPACT_ATOMS: atom_id res chain seq x y z
N MET A 1 14.87 28.65 -60.34
CA MET A 1 13.49 28.40 -59.87
C MET A 1 13.47 27.12 -59.04
N GLN A 2 13.54 27.24 -57.72
CA GLN A 2 13.12 26.19 -56.77
C GLN A 2 12.61 26.90 -55.50
N PRO A 3 11.55 26.39 -54.85
CA PRO A 3 10.66 27.22 -54.06
C PRO A 3 11.05 27.31 -52.57
N VAL A 4 10.81 28.49 -52.02
CA VAL A 4 10.87 28.85 -50.60
C VAL A 4 9.82 28.05 -49.81
N ARG A 5 10.25 27.37 -48.73
CA ARG A 5 9.34 26.79 -47.72
C ARG A 5 9.61 27.43 -46.36
N HIS A 6 8.59 28.12 -45.84
CA HIS A 6 8.53 28.70 -44.51
C HIS A 6 8.80 27.67 -43.40
N HIS A 7 9.72 28.01 -42.48
CA HIS A 7 9.88 27.32 -41.21
C HIS A 7 8.69 27.59 -40.28
N ARG A 8 7.81 26.60 -40.11
CA ARG A 8 6.91 26.50 -38.95
C ARG A 8 7.68 25.91 -37.78
N ARG A 9 7.84 26.68 -36.70
CA ARG A 9 8.28 26.22 -35.38
C ARG A 9 7.42 25.04 -34.91
N ARG A 10 8.01 23.84 -34.78
CA ARG A 10 7.45 22.76 -33.96
C ARG A 10 7.63 23.13 -32.49
N LYS A 11 6.53 23.42 -31.78
CA LYS A 11 6.51 23.38 -30.31
C LYS A 11 6.62 21.92 -29.88
N SER A 12 7.67 21.57 -29.15
CA SER A 12 7.82 20.28 -28.46
C SER A 12 6.80 20.18 -27.31
N PRO A 13 6.06 19.06 -27.15
CA PRO A 13 5.23 18.83 -25.97
C PRO A 13 6.10 18.27 -24.84
N GLY A 14 7.00 19.09 -24.30
CA GLY A 14 7.91 18.73 -23.20
C GLY A 14 7.65 19.59 -21.97
N ALA A 15 6.48 19.43 -21.33
CA ALA A 15 6.17 20.12 -20.06
C ALA A 15 5.10 19.44 -19.19
N LYS A 16 4.54 18.29 -19.58
CA LYS A 16 3.47 17.61 -18.82
C LYS A 16 3.82 16.22 -18.29
N LEU A 17 5.09 15.82 -18.34
CA LEU A 17 5.58 14.54 -17.83
C LEU A 17 6.43 14.66 -16.54
N LYS A 18 6.87 15.87 -16.16
CA LYS A 18 7.69 16.08 -14.94
C LYS A 18 6.90 16.03 -13.63
N HIS A 19 5.58 16.22 -13.66
CA HIS A 19 4.71 16.14 -12.46
C HIS A 19 4.28 14.69 -12.12
N VAL A 20 4.48 13.73 -13.03
CA VAL A 20 4.08 12.33 -12.82
C VAL A 20 5.20 11.52 -12.16
N CYS A 21 6.47 11.90 -12.36
CA CYS A 21 7.61 11.30 -11.63
C CYS A 21 7.73 11.78 -10.18
N ALA A 22 7.32 13.01 -9.86
CA ALA A 22 7.40 13.55 -8.50
C ALA A 22 6.40 12.90 -7.52
N LEU A 23 5.27 12.36 -8.01
CA LEU A 23 4.28 11.68 -7.18
C LEU A 23 4.68 10.24 -6.81
N LEU A 24 5.49 9.59 -7.65
CA LEU A 24 5.98 8.21 -7.46
C LEU A 24 7.17 8.10 -6.48
N LEU A 25 7.86 9.22 -6.21
CA LEU A 25 8.95 9.28 -5.22
C LEU A 25 8.42 9.46 -3.77
N VAL A 26 7.23 10.04 -3.60
CA VAL A 26 6.64 10.31 -2.27
C VAL A 26 6.00 9.06 -1.65
N THR A 27 5.54 8.09 -2.44
CA THR A 27 4.90 6.86 -1.95
C THR A 27 5.85 5.67 -1.77
N THR A 28 7.06 5.75 -2.31
CA THR A 28 8.11 4.72 -2.12
C THR A 28 8.95 4.95 -0.86
N SER A 29 9.10 6.20 -0.41
CA SER A 29 9.88 6.55 0.78
C SER A 29 9.27 6.06 2.11
N LEU A 30 7.95 5.91 2.20
CA LEU A 30 7.24 5.50 3.43
C LEU A 30 7.16 3.97 3.66
N CYS A 31 7.76 3.15 2.79
CA CYS A 31 7.61 1.69 2.87
C CYS A 31 8.88 0.97 2.41
N GLN A 32 10.06 1.49 2.74
CA GLN A 32 11.30 0.71 2.73
C GLN A 32 11.68 0.28 4.15
N VAL A 33 12.03 -1.00 4.32
CA VAL A 33 13.17 -1.37 5.17
C VAL A 33 14.24 -1.62 4.11
N ASP A 34 15.26 -0.79 3.90
CA ASP A 34 15.87 0.24 4.75
C ASP A 34 14.99 1.45 5.00
N ALA A 35 14.52 1.61 6.24
CA ALA A 35 13.83 2.82 6.64
C ALA A 35 14.89 3.91 6.57
N VAL A 36 14.81 4.73 5.53
CA VAL A 36 15.30 6.07 5.67
C VAL A 36 14.39 6.68 6.74
N ILE A 37 14.89 6.74 7.96
CA ILE A 37 14.14 7.18 9.13
C ILE A 37 13.77 8.65 8.91
N ASP A 38 12.49 8.90 8.65
CA ASP A 38 12.00 10.26 8.42
C ASP A 38 11.61 10.92 9.75
N VAL A 39 12.48 11.81 10.23
CA VAL A 39 12.28 12.62 11.43
C VAL A 39 10.95 13.40 11.38
N ALA A 40 10.53 13.90 10.22
CA ALA A 40 9.28 14.62 10.09
C ALA A 40 8.05 13.71 10.32
N ALA A 41 8.11 12.47 9.82
CA ALA A 41 7.06 11.47 10.02
C ALA A 41 6.94 11.06 11.50
N GLN A 42 8.07 10.92 12.19
CA GLN A 42 8.08 10.64 13.63
C GLN A 42 7.50 11.80 14.45
N LEU A 43 7.88 13.04 14.15
CA LEU A 43 7.31 14.24 14.81
C LEU A 43 5.79 14.31 14.67
N HIS A 44 5.24 13.97 13.50
CA HIS A 44 3.80 13.89 13.29
C HIS A 44 3.14 12.80 14.15
N GLN A 45 3.76 11.61 14.26
CA GLN A 45 3.25 10.54 15.11
C GLN A 45 3.21 10.96 16.59
N MET A 46 4.23 11.67 17.06
CA MET A 46 4.28 12.23 18.41
C MET A 46 3.14 13.24 18.63
N GLN A 47 2.89 14.14 17.67
CA GLN A 47 1.76 15.06 17.73
C GLN A 47 0.41 14.34 17.84
N GLN A 48 0.17 13.30 17.05
CA GLN A 48 -1.09 12.54 17.08
C GLN A 48 -1.31 11.82 18.41
N ARG A 49 -0.25 11.22 18.98
CA ARG A 49 -0.30 10.58 20.31
C ARG A 49 -0.59 11.60 21.41
N SER A 50 0.02 12.79 21.30
CA SER A 50 -0.18 13.91 22.22
C SER A 50 -1.62 14.46 22.18
N ALA A 51 -2.21 14.53 20.99
CA ALA A 51 -3.61 14.94 20.83
C ALA A 51 -4.61 13.92 21.43
N ALA A 52 -4.28 12.62 21.38
CA ALA A 52 -5.15 11.55 21.89
C ALA A 52 -5.15 11.40 23.43
N SER A 53 -4.13 11.89 24.14
CA SER A 53 -3.97 11.71 25.59
C SER A 53 -4.72 12.74 26.45
N GLY A 54 -5.23 13.83 25.88
CA GLY A 54 -6.15 14.77 26.54
C GLY A 54 -5.58 15.60 27.71
N SER A 55 -4.30 15.49 28.06
CA SER A 55 -3.66 16.26 29.14
C SER A 55 -3.00 17.55 28.61
N ALA A 56 -3.72 18.66 28.62
CA ALA A 56 -3.28 19.95 28.03
C ALA A 56 -1.97 20.55 28.59
N ALA A 57 -1.38 20.02 29.67
CA ALA A 57 -0.14 20.55 30.25
C ALA A 57 1.16 19.85 29.77
N ASP A 58 1.08 18.58 29.33
CA ASP A 58 2.22 17.82 28.79
C ASP A 58 2.14 17.63 27.26
N ALA A 59 1.07 18.14 26.63
CA ALA A 59 0.66 17.75 25.28
C ALA A 59 1.04 18.71 24.13
N ALA A 60 1.91 19.70 24.34
CA ALA A 60 2.40 20.56 23.26
C ALA A 60 3.92 20.65 23.29
N ALA A 61 4.58 20.19 22.23
CA ALA A 61 5.99 20.50 22.02
C ALA A 61 6.19 22.03 22.09
N PRO A 62 7.21 22.52 22.83
CA PRO A 62 7.50 23.96 22.89
C PRO A 62 7.69 24.51 21.49
N GLN A 63 7.15 25.70 21.24
CA GLN A 63 7.41 26.40 19.99
C GLN A 63 8.91 26.70 19.86
N VAL A 64 9.40 26.61 18.62
CA VAL A 64 10.80 26.88 18.30
C VAL A 64 11.01 28.40 18.32
N VAL A 65 11.90 28.85 19.19
CA VAL A 65 12.27 30.26 19.30
C VAL A 65 13.35 30.57 18.26
N LEU A 66 13.00 31.38 17.26
CA LEU A 66 13.92 31.84 16.22
C LEU A 66 14.10 33.34 16.30
N SER A 67 15.33 33.81 16.08
CA SER A 67 15.63 35.25 15.98
C SER A 67 14.91 35.91 14.81
N ASN A 68 14.83 35.21 13.66
CA ASN A 68 14.03 35.56 12.50
C ASN A 68 13.62 34.27 11.76
N VAL A 69 12.41 34.21 11.22
CA VAL A 69 11.98 33.09 10.37
C VAL A 69 12.60 33.28 8.97
N PRO A 70 13.32 32.29 8.41
CA PRO A 70 13.93 32.41 7.09
C PRO A 70 12.93 32.68 5.96
N ASP A 71 13.35 33.47 4.98
CA ASP A 71 12.52 33.84 3.82
C ASP A 71 12.00 32.62 3.03
N SER A 72 12.80 31.54 2.96
CA SER A 72 12.41 30.28 2.32
C SER A 72 11.18 29.63 2.96
N LEU A 73 11.06 29.73 4.28
CA LEU A 73 9.90 29.25 5.04
C LEU A 73 8.73 30.23 4.96
N LEU A 74 8.99 31.53 4.99
CA LEU A 74 7.95 32.55 4.86
C LEU A 74 7.22 32.47 3.51
N VAL A 75 7.95 32.24 2.42
CA VAL A 75 7.34 32.01 1.09
C VAL A 75 6.43 30.78 1.11
N ARG A 76 6.91 29.67 1.68
CA ARG A 76 6.16 28.40 1.79
C ARG A 76 4.89 28.54 2.62
N LEU A 77 4.95 29.30 3.72
CA LEU A 77 3.78 29.56 4.58
C LEU A 77 2.81 30.56 3.96
N ALA A 78 3.31 31.56 3.22
CA ALA A 78 2.49 32.54 2.52
C ALA A 78 1.63 31.89 1.42
N GLU A 79 2.15 30.87 0.72
CA GLU A 79 1.37 30.06 -0.24
C GLU A 79 0.12 29.42 0.39
N LYS A 80 0.15 29.18 1.70
CA LYS A 80 -0.93 28.54 2.47
C LYS A 80 -1.68 29.49 3.40
N SER A 81 -1.34 30.79 3.41
CA SER A 81 -1.91 31.80 4.29
C SER A 81 -1.79 31.49 5.79
N VAL A 82 -0.70 30.84 6.21
CA VAL A 82 -0.47 30.46 7.62
C VAL A 82 0.67 31.27 8.25
N ARG A 83 0.59 31.53 9.55
CA ARG A 83 1.66 32.17 10.32
C ARG A 83 2.53 31.14 11.03
N TRP A 84 3.83 31.40 11.16
CA TRP A 84 4.75 30.52 11.92
C TRP A 84 4.28 30.28 13.36
N ASP A 85 3.85 31.35 14.04
CA ASP A 85 3.45 31.32 15.44
C ASP A 85 2.13 30.56 15.69
N SER A 86 1.33 30.29 14.64
CA SER A 86 0.09 29.52 14.77
C SER A 86 0.30 28.01 14.64
N LEU A 87 1.52 27.57 14.30
CA LEU A 87 1.84 26.16 14.13
C LEU A 87 2.22 25.51 15.47
N SER A 88 1.98 24.21 15.57
CA SER A 88 2.47 23.40 16.70
C SER A 88 4.00 23.34 16.70
N GLY A 89 4.61 23.17 17.89
CA GLY A 89 6.07 23.02 18.00
C GLY A 89 6.61 21.82 17.22
N TYR A 90 5.82 20.76 17.05
CA TYR A 90 6.18 19.60 16.22
C TYR A 90 6.23 19.97 14.73
N LEU A 91 5.21 20.67 14.22
CA LEU A 91 5.15 21.08 12.81
C LEU A 91 6.21 22.15 12.48
N GLN A 92 6.51 23.04 13.42
CA GLN A 92 7.64 23.97 13.30
C GLN A 92 8.98 23.23 13.11
N ARG A 93 9.27 22.23 13.96
CA ARG A 93 10.48 21.40 13.83
C ARG A 93 10.49 20.61 12.53
N ALA A 94 9.35 20.07 12.11
CA ALA A 94 9.24 19.34 10.85
C ALA A 94 9.47 20.23 9.62
N LEU A 95 8.98 21.48 9.63
CA LEU A 95 9.22 22.45 8.55
C LEU A 95 10.69 22.86 8.46
N LEU A 96 11.35 23.07 9.61
CA LEU A 96 12.79 23.35 9.65
C LEU A 96 13.57 22.17 9.08
N TRP A 97 13.30 20.96 9.58
CA TRP A 97 13.93 19.73 9.12
C TRP A 97 13.73 19.50 7.62
N ASP A 98 12.51 19.55 7.11
CA ASP A 98 12.20 19.31 5.69
C ASP A 98 12.83 20.35 4.75
N THR A 99 13.12 21.55 5.25
CA THR A 99 13.82 22.62 4.50
C THR A 99 15.35 22.49 4.59
N GLY A 100 15.86 21.57 5.41
CA GLY A 100 17.30 21.41 5.67
C GLY A 100 17.86 22.46 6.63
N LEU A 101 17.05 23.02 7.51
CA LEU A 101 17.48 24.04 8.46
C LEU A 101 17.67 23.41 9.85
N VAL A 102 18.90 23.47 10.37
CA VAL A 102 19.26 22.95 11.70
C VAL A 102 19.78 24.10 12.57
N MET A 103 19.58 24.01 13.88
CA MET A 103 20.00 25.06 14.81
C MET A 103 21.43 24.85 15.32
N THR A 104 22.15 25.96 15.54
CA THR A 104 23.40 26.00 16.33
C THR A 104 23.07 26.20 17.81
N SER A 105 24.06 26.05 18.69
CA SER A 105 23.86 26.33 20.12
C SER A 105 23.61 27.82 20.41
N GLY A 106 24.08 28.71 19.54
CA GLY A 106 23.78 30.14 19.56
C GLY A 106 22.39 30.51 19.01
N GLY A 107 21.57 29.54 18.58
CA GLY A 107 20.22 29.77 18.06
C GLY A 107 20.17 30.31 16.62
N ARG A 108 21.27 30.19 15.87
CA ARG A 108 21.31 30.49 14.42
C ARG A 108 20.89 29.27 13.62
N LEU A 109 20.24 29.49 12.48
CA LEU A 109 19.92 28.43 11.55
C LEU A 109 21.06 28.25 10.53
N VAL A 110 21.48 27.00 10.33
CA VAL A 110 22.46 26.58 9.34
C VAL A 110 21.75 25.72 8.30
N GLN A 111 22.08 25.97 7.03
CA GLN A 111 21.58 25.17 5.92
C GLN A 111 22.39 23.88 5.79
N VAL A 112 21.70 22.76 5.92
CA VAL A 112 22.15 21.42 5.60
C VAL A 112 21.74 21.10 4.17
N TYR A 113 22.66 20.51 3.42
CA TYR A 113 22.47 20.08 2.06
C TYR A 113 22.36 18.56 2.02
N ALA A 114 21.51 18.06 1.15
CA ALA A 114 21.35 16.63 0.87
C ALA A 114 21.91 16.32 -0.53
N PRO A 115 22.12 15.05 -0.88
CA PRO A 115 22.39 14.66 -2.26
C PRO A 115 21.32 15.22 -3.20
N CYS A 116 21.72 15.67 -4.38
CA CYS A 116 20.77 16.26 -5.32
C CYS A 116 19.60 15.32 -5.68
N ASN A 117 18.39 15.89 -5.68
CA ASN A 117 17.09 15.20 -5.82
C ASN A 117 16.64 14.37 -4.61
N GLU A 118 17.36 14.40 -3.51
CA GLU A 118 16.94 13.73 -2.26
C GLU A 118 16.35 14.74 -1.26
N SER A 119 15.61 14.22 -0.27
CA SER A 119 15.06 15.00 0.85
C SER A 119 15.88 14.79 2.11
N MET A 120 15.55 15.51 3.18
CA MET A 120 16.21 15.36 4.49
C MET A 120 15.95 14.01 5.17
N SER A 121 15.14 13.13 4.56
CA SER A 121 15.00 11.76 5.04
C SER A 121 16.35 11.01 4.93
N VAL A 122 17.08 11.12 3.82
CA VAL A 122 18.23 10.24 3.49
C VAL A 122 19.49 10.46 4.32
N ILE A 123 19.51 11.49 5.17
CA ILE A 123 20.73 11.89 5.87
C ILE A 123 21.15 10.87 6.94
N LEU A 124 20.18 10.08 7.45
CA LEU A 124 20.46 8.99 8.37
C LEU A 124 21.02 7.80 7.60
N THR A 125 22.27 7.49 7.89
CA THR A 125 23.02 6.43 7.20
C THR A 125 22.76 5.08 7.89
N PRO A 126 22.57 3.96 7.16
CA PRO A 126 22.35 2.65 7.78
C PRO A 126 23.66 2.01 8.28
N PHE A 127 23.56 1.03 9.19
CA PHE A 127 24.71 0.32 9.77
C PHE A 127 25.64 -0.32 8.73
N ASP A 128 25.07 -0.85 7.66
CA ASP A 128 25.84 -1.50 6.59
C ASP A 128 26.80 -0.54 5.86
N ALA A 129 26.60 0.77 5.97
CA ALA A 129 27.55 1.75 5.43
C ALA A 129 28.90 1.72 6.18
N TYR A 130 28.88 1.36 7.46
CA TYR A 130 30.06 1.32 8.33
C TYR A 130 30.50 -0.10 8.69
N LYS A 131 29.63 -1.10 8.54
CA LYS A 131 29.91 -2.51 8.83
C LYS A 131 31.06 -3.06 7.97
N GLY A 132 32.03 -3.71 8.61
CA GLY A 132 33.17 -4.31 7.92
C GLY A 132 34.18 -3.29 7.37
N LYS A 133 34.07 -2.02 7.77
CA LYS A 133 35.06 -0.97 7.53
C LYS A 133 36.00 -0.83 8.73
N ASP A 134 36.91 0.12 8.64
CA ASP A 134 37.88 0.51 9.69
C ASP A 134 37.25 1.37 10.81
N CYS A 135 35.99 1.11 11.14
CA CYS A 135 35.25 1.82 12.17
C CYS A 135 34.96 0.88 13.34
N ARG A 136 35.37 1.28 14.54
CA ARG A 136 35.00 0.54 15.76
C ARG A 136 33.55 0.82 16.10
N MET A 137 32.73 -0.23 16.01
CA MET A 137 31.33 -0.20 16.37
C MET A 137 31.16 -0.64 17.82
N GLU A 138 30.33 0.08 18.57
CA GLU A 138 29.92 -0.29 19.91
C GLU A 138 28.40 -0.49 19.94
N THR A 139 27.94 -1.41 20.78
CA THR A 139 26.51 -1.67 20.98
C THR A 139 26.09 -1.15 22.35
N CYS A 140 24.99 -0.40 22.40
CA CYS A 140 24.35 -0.05 23.66
C CYS A 140 23.54 -1.25 24.18
N ASP A 141 23.91 -1.83 25.31
CA ASP A 141 23.20 -2.99 25.88
C ASP A 141 21.75 -2.68 26.30
N LEU A 142 21.43 -1.43 26.64
CA LEU A 142 20.10 -1.02 27.08
C LEU A 142 19.11 -0.87 25.94
N THR A 143 19.56 -0.36 24.79
CA THR A 143 18.72 -0.03 23.64
C THR A 143 18.98 -0.92 22.43
N GLY A 144 20.05 -1.72 22.45
CA GLY A 144 20.47 -2.59 21.34
C GLY A 144 21.13 -1.83 20.17
N LEU A 145 21.42 -0.53 20.33
CA LEU A 145 21.82 0.34 19.23
C LEU A 145 23.30 0.31 18.93
N TYR A 146 23.63 0.28 17.64
CA TYR A 146 25.00 0.39 17.18
C TYR A 146 25.36 1.85 16.91
N PHE A 147 26.55 2.25 17.35
CA PHE A 147 27.10 3.56 17.09
C PHE A 147 28.61 3.50 16.82
N ALA A 148 29.11 4.51 16.10
CA ALA A 148 30.53 4.64 15.78
C ALA A 148 31.22 5.62 16.74
N GLY A 149 32.29 5.17 17.39
CA GLY A 149 33.18 6.01 18.19
C GLY A 149 34.22 6.76 17.35
N SER A 150 35.16 7.49 17.98
CA SER A 150 36.23 8.27 17.32
C SER A 150 37.28 7.48 16.53
N THR A 151 37.11 6.17 16.39
CA THR A 151 38.09 5.27 15.75
C THR A 151 37.60 4.79 14.39
N CYS A 152 37.04 5.71 13.60
CA CYS A 152 36.58 5.49 12.23
C CYS A 152 37.37 6.42 11.31
N SER A 153 37.88 5.92 10.19
CA SER A 153 38.67 6.76 9.26
C SER A 153 37.81 7.86 8.67
N ARG A 154 38.40 9.06 8.60
CA ARG A 154 37.78 10.24 7.98
C ARG A 154 37.30 9.94 6.56
N THR A 155 38.06 9.19 5.77
CA THR A 155 37.68 8.83 4.39
C THR A 155 36.45 7.92 4.36
N THR A 156 36.31 7.04 5.36
CA THR A 156 35.15 6.15 5.48
C THR A 156 33.89 6.93 5.87
N VAL A 157 33.99 7.82 6.86
CA VAL A 157 32.88 8.71 7.25
C VAL A 157 32.49 9.63 6.10
N TRP A 158 33.46 10.21 5.41
CA TRP A 158 33.22 11.09 4.27
C TRP A 158 32.45 10.39 3.14
N LYS A 159 32.84 9.15 2.79
CA LYS A 159 32.18 8.36 1.74
C LYS A 159 30.79 7.89 2.14
N ALA A 160 30.53 7.73 3.43
CA ALA A 160 29.26 7.24 3.94
C ALA A 160 28.24 8.35 4.21
N ALA A 161 28.71 9.55 4.57
CA ALA A 161 27.88 10.71 4.90
C ALA A 161 26.90 11.08 3.78
N GLN A 162 25.67 11.39 4.17
CA GLN A 162 24.56 11.75 3.26
C GLN A 162 24.10 13.20 3.46
N CYS A 163 24.95 14.06 4.05
CA CYS A 163 24.68 15.49 4.18
C CYS A 163 25.95 16.33 4.04
N GLY A 164 25.78 17.56 3.54
CA GLY A 164 26.83 18.53 3.30
C GLY A 164 26.58 19.85 4.02
N ILE A 165 27.66 20.49 4.47
CA ILE A 165 27.68 21.83 5.08
C ILE A 165 28.61 22.71 4.24
N ALA A 166 28.13 23.89 3.84
CA ALA A 166 28.91 24.80 3.01
C ALA A 166 30.13 25.35 3.78
N ALA A 167 31.27 25.51 3.09
CA ALA A 167 32.53 25.97 3.69
C ALA A 167 32.41 27.34 4.40
N VAL A 168 31.47 28.20 3.99
CA VAL A 168 31.20 29.48 4.66
C VAL A 168 30.75 29.30 6.13
N GLU A 169 30.14 28.15 6.45
CA GLU A 169 29.66 27.82 7.79
C GLU A 169 30.77 27.26 8.70
N LYS A 170 31.94 26.88 8.15
CA LYS A 170 33.08 26.33 8.90
C LYS A 170 33.58 27.25 10.01
N ASN A 171 33.62 28.56 9.73
CA ASN A 171 34.16 29.58 10.64
C ASN A 171 33.11 30.16 11.60
N ALA A 172 31.93 29.56 11.65
CA ALA A 172 30.88 29.98 12.57
C ALA A 172 31.30 29.76 14.03
N THR A 173 31.33 30.84 14.80
CA THR A 173 31.75 30.85 16.21
C THR A 173 30.70 30.29 17.17
N ASP A 174 29.46 30.12 16.70
CA ASP A 174 28.31 29.62 17.44
C ASP A 174 28.06 28.11 17.27
N ILE A 175 28.90 27.41 16.51
CA ILE A 175 28.89 25.94 16.41
C ILE A 175 29.82 25.38 17.50
N GLU A 176 29.24 24.59 18.41
CA GLU A 176 29.96 23.93 19.50
C GLU A 176 30.90 22.82 19.00
N ASN A 177 32.07 22.73 19.64
CA ASN A 177 32.98 21.60 19.45
C ASN A 177 32.38 20.36 20.12
N ALA A 178 32.19 19.29 19.36
CA ALA A 178 31.85 17.97 19.87
C ALA A 178 33.10 17.08 19.93
N GLU A 179 34.18 17.67 20.45
CA GLU A 179 35.41 16.96 20.77
C GLU A 179 35.06 15.73 21.56
N ALA A 180 35.61 14.65 21.09
CA ALA A 180 35.47 13.40 21.72
C ALA A 180 34.03 12.80 21.87
N SER A 181 33.22 12.91 20.81
CA SER A 181 31.84 12.37 20.81
C SER A 181 31.53 11.34 19.70
N THR A 182 30.34 10.74 19.81
CA THR A 182 29.78 9.79 18.83
C THR A 182 29.65 10.41 17.43
N LEU A 183 30.04 9.68 16.39
CA LEU A 183 30.02 10.16 15.00
C LEU A 183 28.76 9.77 14.23
N TRP A 184 28.12 8.66 14.63
CA TRP A 184 26.96 8.09 13.92
C TRP A 184 26.22 7.10 14.82
N SER A 185 24.89 6.95 14.67
CA SER A 185 24.08 5.88 15.27
C SER A 185 23.00 5.34 14.32
N GLU A 186 22.60 4.06 14.53
CA GLU A 186 21.69 3.33 13.63
C GLU A 186 20.19 3.63 13.82
N ASP A 187 19.77 3.97 15.05
CA ASP A 187 18.36 3.80 15.41
C ASP A 187 17.40 4.82 14.84
N GLY A 188 17.88 6.04 14.58
CA GLY A 188 17.07 7.15 14.04
C GLY A 188 15.81 7.55 14.84
N ASP A 189 15.43 6.79 15.88
CA ASP A 189 14.15 6.90 16.58
C ASP A 189 14.16 8.04 17.60
N LEU A 190 13.08 8.83 17.58
CA LEU A 190 12.88 9.96 18.45
C LEU A 190 12.34 9.51 19.82
N ALA A 191 13.20 9.50 20.84
CA ALA A 191 12.81 9.30 22.24
C ALA A 191 11.90 10.40 22.83
N GLY A 192 11.87 11.58 22.22
CA GLY A 192 11.19 12.77 22.76
C GLY A 192 11.17 13.90 21.73
N VAL A 193 10.63 15.07 22.11
CA VAL A 193 10.65 16.25 21.23
C VAL A 193 12.13 16.61 20.98
N PRO A 194 12.66 16.43 19.76
CA PRO A 194 14.11 16.46 19.56
C PRO A 194 14.61 17.89 19.49
N ASP A 195 15.76 18.16 20.12
CA ASP A 195 16.49 19.41 19.94
C ASP A 195 17.67 19.20 19.01
N ILE A 196 17.35 19.17 17.71
CA ILE A 196 18.30 18.85 16.64
C ILE A 196 19.30 19.98 16.48
N ARG A 197 20.58 19.68 16.70
CA ARG A 197 21.67 20.65 16.68
C ARG A 197 22.84 20.21 15.82
N LEU A 198 23.54 21.19 15.27
CA LEU A 198 24.78 20.99 14.53
C LEU A 198 26.00 21.14 15.44
N TYR A 199 26.94 20.21 15.30
CA TYR A 199 28.21 20.19 16.02
C TYR A 199 29.38 20.03 15.08
N LYS A 200 30.55 20.55 15.47
CA LYS A 200 31.80 20.39 14.70
C LYS A 200 32.82 19.54 15.46
N HIS A 201 33.50 18.70 14.72
CA HIS A 201 34.61 17.87 15.20
C HIS A 201 35.90 18.51 14.70
N VAL A 202 36.68 19.07 15.64
CA VAL A 202 37.95 19.74 15.35
C VAL A 202 39.11 18.86 15.83
N GLN A 203 40.17 18.79 15.02
CA GLN A 203 41.42 18.14 15.43
C GLN A 203 42.17 19.03 16.42
N ASP A 204 42.20 18.65 17.70
CA ASP A 204 43.00 19.36 18.70
C ASP A 204 44.37 18.68 18.86
N ASN A 205 45.39 19.25 18.22
CA ASN A 205 46.78 18.78 18.31
C ASN A 205 47.45 19.07 19.67
N SER A 206 46.72 19.67 20.63
CA SER A 206 47.31 20.19 21.87
C SER A 206 47.06 19.35 23.13
N SER A 207 46.10 18.41 23.13
CA SER A 207 45.63 17.75 24.37
C SER A 207 46.03 16.29 24.54
N GLY A 208 46.67 15.63 23.57
CA GLY A 208 47.01 14.19 23.67
C GLY A 208 45.77 13.27 23.78
N SER A 209 44.58 13.83 23.62
CA SER A 209 43.29 13.14 23.56
C SER A 209 43.05 12.69 22.13
N ALA A 210 42.73 11.42 21.94
CA ALA A 210 42.45 10.82 20.65
C ALA A 210 41.24 11.47 19.95
N GLY A 211 41.48 12.52 19.15
CA GLY A 211 40.58 12.91 18.07
C GLY A 211 40.53 11.82 16.99
N VAL A 212 39.63 11.95 16.00
CA VAL A 212 39.47 11.03 14.87
C VAL A 212 40.84 10.62 14.33
N HIS A 213 41.29 9.40 14.63
CA HIS A 213 42.66 9.00 14.34
C HIS A 213 42.85 8.79 12.83
N GLU A 214 43.84 9.46 12.28
CA GLU A 214 44.56 8.98 11.09
C GLU A 214 45.40 7.75 11.51
N VAL A 215 44.98 6.54 11.14
CA VAL A 215 45.80 5.31 11.26
C VAL A 215 46.19 4.79 9.88
N ILE A 216 47.10 5.55 9.26
CA ILE A 216 48.26 5.25 8.38
C ILE A 216 48.44 3.84 7.78
N GLY A 217 48.72 3.76 6.46
CA GLY A 217 49.51 2.65 5.87
C GLY A 217 49.55 2.52 4.34
N SER A 218 50.54 3.14 3.67
CA SER A 218 51.17 2.75 2.40
C SER A 218 50.32 2.03 1.32
N GLY A 219 49.84 2.76 0.31
CA GLY A 219 49.27 2.14 -0.90
C GLY A 219 49.01 3.14 -2.01
N SER A 220 49.91 3.14 -2.99
CA SER A 220 49.82 3.73 -4.35
C SER A 220 49.44 5.20 -4.50
N GLU A 221 50.34 5.93 -5.17
CA GLU A 221 50.08 7.19 -5.87
C GLU A 221 48.83 7.06 -6.75
N ASP A 222 47.68 7.56 -6.26
CA ASP A 222 46.52 8.04 -7.06
C ASP A 222 45.36 8.55 -6.15
N ASP A 223 45.64 8.93 -4.89
CA ASP A 223 44.60 9.41 -3.97
C ASP A 223 44.60 10.93 -3.90
N TYR A 224 43.57 11.55 -4.45
CA TYR A 224 43.31 12.98 -4.34
C TYR A 224 43.34 13.38 -2.86
N THR A 225 44.24 14.29 -2.48
CA THR A 225 44.27 14.88 -1.15
C THR A 225 42.99 15.67 -0.91
N ILE A 226 41.99 15.04 -0.28
CA ILE A 226 40.77 15.73 0.17
C ILE A 226 41.11 16.48 1.47
N GLU A 227 41.43 17.76 1.33
CA GLU A 227 41.61 18.76 2.40
C GLU A 227 40.29 19.09 3.12
N ALA A 228 39.62 18.11 3.73
CA ALA A 228 38.49 18.38 4.62
C ALA A 228 38.97 18.50 6.07
N ASP A 229 39.32 19.72 6.52
CA ASP A 229 39.87 19.94 7.88
C ASP A 229 38.87 19.72 9.02
N VAL A 230 37.56 19.68 8.73
CA VAL A 230 36.49 19.65 9.75
C VAL A 230 35.37 18.69 9.34
N LEU A 231 34.91 17.86 10.28
CA LEU A 231 33.73 17.01 10.14
C LEU A 231 32.58 17.57 11.01
N PHE A 232 31.34 17.46 10.54
CA PHE A 232 30.17 17.89 11.30
C PHE A 232 29.28 16.71 11.67
N THR A 233 28.52 16.85 12.76
CA THR A 233 27.44 15.92 13.09
C THR A 233 26.16 16.67 13.42
N ILE A 234 25.03 16.14 12.96
CA ILE A 234 23.69 16.56 13.38
C ILE A 234 23.25 15.59 14.46
N ASN A 235 22.97 16.11 15.66
CA ASN A 235 22.63 15.30 16.81
C ASN A 235 21.23 15.64 17.32
N GLN A 236 20.48 14.62 17.73
CA GLN A 236 19.19 14.77 18.42
C GLN A 236 19.32 15.19 19.88
N ILE A 237 20.45 14.80 20.49
CA ILE A 237 20.78 15.00 21.91
C ILE A 237 22.14 15.69 22.03
N ALA A 238 22.45 16.17 23.23
CA ALA A 238 23.77 16.71 23.52
C ALA A 238 24.88 15.68 23.18
N PRO A 239 26.06 16.11 22.70
CA PRO A 239 27.13 15.21 22.30
C PRO A 239 27.49 14.25 23.43
N LEU A 240 27.43 12.95 23.13
CA LEU A 240 27.72 11.90 24.09
C LEU A 240 29.20 11.49 24.04
N PRO A 241 29.87 11.35 25.20
CA PRO A 241 31.16 10.67 25.28
C PRO A 241 31.02 9.20 24.84
N TRP A 242 32.07 8.66 24.23
CA TRP A 242 32.16 7.27 23.75
C TRP A 242 32.44 6.23 24.84
N ASN A 243 31.61 6.17 25.87
CA ASN A 243 31.66 5.07 26.84
C ASN A 243 30.31 4.38 26.95
N ILE A 244 30.34 3.05 27.02
CA ILE A 244 29.15 2.20 27.25
C ILE A 244 28.38 2.63 28.51
N GLU A 245 29.06 3.26 29.47
CA GLU A 245 28.46 3.80 30.70
C GLU A 245 27.66 5.11 30.50
N SER A 246 27.86 5.85 29.40
CA SER A 246 27.06 7.06 29.09
C SER A 246 26.04 6.84 27.97
N CYS A 247 25.72 5.59 27.66
CA CYS A 247 24.62 5.29 26.76
C CYS A 247 23.31 5.88 27.30
N PRO A 248 22.55 6.64 26.48
CA PRO A 248 21.26 7.16 26.88
C PRO A 248 20.28 6.01 27.09
N GLY A 249 19.34 6.19 28.02
CA GLY A 249 18.32 5.19 28.33
C GLY A 249 17.26 5.01 27.25
N ASP A 250 17.22 5.92 26.27
CA ASP A 250 16.26 5.95 25.16
C ASP A 250 16.97 6.06 23.80
N SER A 251 16.24 5.77 22.73
CA SER A 251 16.69 5.85 21.33
C SER A 251 17.14 7.25 20.90
N PHE A 252 18.18 7.32 20.06
CA PHE A 252 18.71 8.59 19.56
C PHE A 252 19.41 8.46 18.20
N PHE A 253 19.45 9.56 17.45
CA PHE A 253 20.18 9.65 16.19
C PHE A 253 21.36 10.64 16.20
N VAL A 254 22.42 10.27 15.50
CA VAL A 254 23.57 11.11 15.14
C VAL A 254 23.90 10.89 13.66
N ALA A 255 23.95 11.97 12.87
CA ALA A 255 24.20 11.92 11.43
C ALA A 255 25.48 12.69 11.06
N PRO A 256 26.50 12.07 10.43
CA PRO A 256 27.70 12.78 10.00
C PRO A 256 27.46 13.56 8.71
N CYS A 257 27.95 14.80 8.66
CA CYS A 257 27.93 15.67 7.48
C CYS A 257 29.33 16.16 7.12
N VAL A 258 29.54 16.38 5.83
CA VAL A 258 30.83 16.78 5.26
C VAL A 258 30.87 18.26 4.90
N GLU A 259 32.05 18.88 4.99
CA GLU A 259 32.28 20.22 4.45
C GLU A 259 32.31 20.19 2.92
N PHE A 260 31.73 21.18 2.22
CA PHE A 260 31.95 21.33 0.78
C PHE A 260 32.11 22.80 0.37
N GLY A 261 32.90 23.05 -0.68
CA GLY A 261 33.24 24.39 -1.16
C GLY A 261 32.05 25.09 -1.84
N THR A 262 31.85 24.83 -3.13
CA THR A 262 30.66 25.25 -3.87
C THR A 262 29.86 24.05 -4.36
N PRO A 263 28.52 24.15 -4.50
CA PRO A 263 27.66 23.04 -4.94
C PRO A 263 28.08 22.38 -6.27
N ASP A 264 28.87 23.09 -7.09
CA ASP A 264 29.24 22.71 -8.47
C ASP A 264 30.66 22.12 -8.59
N GLU A 265 31.44 22.03 -7.51
CA GLU A 265 32.87 21.66 -7.57
C GLU A 265 33.21 20.20 -7.24
N ASP A 266 32.25 19.39 -6.76
CA ASP A 266 32.49 17.97 -6.47
C ASP A 266 31.90 17.05 -7.57
N PRO A 267 32.75 16.44 -8.43
CA PRO A 267 32.29 15.58 -9.51
C PRO A 267 31.76 14.21 -9.05
N PHE A 268 31.92 13.84 -7.77
CA PHE A 268 31.53 12.53 -7.27
C PHE A 268 30.24 12.53 -6.42
N ASN A 269 29.85 13.65 -5.80
CA ASN A 269 28.57 13.77 -5.10
C ASN A 269 28.09 15.24 -5.02
N PRO A 270 27.17 15.70 -5.91
CA PRO A 270 26.71 17.09 -5.88
C PRO A 270 25.74 17.33 -4.70
N TRP A 271 26.01 18.38 -3.92
CA TRP A 271 25.20 18.80 -2.78
C TRP A 271 24.15 19.84 -3.19
N CYS A 272 22.88 19.56 -2.92
CA CYS A 272 21.77 20.45 -3.26
C CYS A 272 20.94 20.81 -2.02
N LEU A 273 20.16 21.90 -2.14
CA LEU A 273 19.08 22.15 -1.20
C LEU A 273 18.13 20.93 -1.20
N PRO A 274 17.68 20.45 -0.02
CA PRO A 274 16.79 19.30 0.04
C PRO A 274 15.53 19.50 -0.80
N SER A 275 15.15 18.42 -1.47
CA SER A 275 13.89 18.36 -2.21
C SER A 275 12.74 18.44 -1.21
N ARG A 276 11.76 19.32 -1.48
CA ARG A 276 10.56 19.47 -0.63
C ARG A 276 9.85 18.12 -0.48
N GLY A 277 9.74 17.62 0.76
CA GLY A 277 8.96 16.43 1.08
C GLY A 277 7.47 16.74 1.07
N GLY A 278 6.70 16.01 0.27
CA GLY A 278 5.24 16.19 0.19
C GLY A 278 4.50 15.90 1.52
N PHE A 279 5.16 15.22 2.47
CA PHE A 279 4.60 14.86 3.77
C PHE A 279 4.28 16.08 4.64
N VAL A 280 5.25 16.98 4.84
CA VAL A 280 5.07 18.15 5.73
C VAL A 280 4.05 19.13 5.15
N ASP A 281 3.97 19.25 3.82
CA ASP A 281 2.94 20.07 3.16
C ASP A 281 1.52 19.50 3.37
N LEU A 282 1.35 18.18 3.35
CA LEU A 282 0.06 17.55 3.63
C LEU A 282 -0.33 17.67 5.11
N TRP A 283 0.63 17.54 6.01
CA TRP A 283 0.41 17.78 7.44
C TRP A 283 -0.02 19.24 7.67
N LEU A 284 0.68 20.20 7.07
CA LEU A 284 0.31 21.61 7.10
C LEU A 284 -1.11 21.84 6.55
N GLU A 285 -1.50 21.20 5.45
CA GLU A 285 -2.87 21.26 4.91
C GLU A 285 -3.93 20.71 5.87
N SER A 286 -3.62 19.61 6.57
CA SER A 286 -4.56 18.98 7.50
C SER A 286 -4.85 19.85 8.73
N GLU A 287 -3.82 20.52 9.27
CA GLU A 287 -3.94 21.45 10.41
C GLU A 287 -4.79 22.69 10.05
N ILE A 288 -4.70 23.15 8.80
CA ILE A 288 -5.51 24.28 8.31
C ILE A 288 -7.00 23.88 8.18
N SER A 289 -7.30 22.61 7.92
CA SER A 289 -8.67 22.14 7.61
C SER A 289 -9.55 21.80 8.82
N GLY A 290 -9.07 22.05 10.05
CA GLY A 290 -9.79 21.73 11.29
C GLY A 290 -10.96 22.66 11.66
N GLU A 291 -12.05 22.65 10.88
CA GLU A 291 -13.38 23.14 11.33
C GLU A 291 -14.36 21.97 11.54
N ASP A 292 -15.08 22.04 12.66
CA ASP A 292 -15.96 21.02 13.27
C ASP A 292 -17.06 20.47 12.36
N MET A 293 -17.15 19.14 12.25
CA MET A 293 -18.34 18.45 11.78
C MET A 293 -19.26 18.17 12.97
N SER A 294 -20.12 19.13 13.36
CA SER A 294 -21.27 18.84 14.21
C SER A 294 -22.51 19.69 13.92
N THR A 295 -23.63 18.99 13.71
CA THR A 295 -25.04 19.39 13.85
C THR A 295 -25.66 20.44 12.90
N GLY A 296 -26.78 20.06 12.28
CA GLY A 296 -27.64 21.02 11.57
C GLY A 296 -28.73 20.43 10.67
N SER A 297 -29.63 19.59 11.22
CA SER A 297 -30.95 19.38 10.61
C SER A 297 -31.78 20.67 10.66
N SER A 298 -32.45 21.03 9.57
CA SER A 298 -33.91 21.30 9.49
C SER A 298 -34.30 22.32 8.40
N ALA A 299 -35.07 21.82 7.44
CA ALA A 299 -36.34 22.29 6.89
C ALA A 299 -36.73 23.79 6.84
N THR A 300 -37.23 24.17 5.64
CA THR A 300 -38.39 25.04 5.32
C THR A 300 -38.33 26.51 5.79
N SER A 301 -38.60 27.53 4.99
CA SER A 301 -39.73 27.76 4.07
C SER A 301 -39.53 29.15 3.44
N ALA A 302 -40.00 29.37 2.22
CA ALA A 302 -40.20 30.72 1.70
C ALA A 302 -41.57 30.79 1.01
N SER A 303 -42.43 31.56 1.64
CA SER A 303 -43.82 31.86 1.30
C SER A 303 -43.93 32.70 0.02
N ALA A 304 -45.01 32.41 -0.71
CA ALA A 304 -45.51 33.14 -1.85
C ALA A 304 -45.93 34.58 -1.49
N LEU A 305 -45.84 35.47 -2.49
CA LEU A 305 -46.71 36.64 -2.56
C LEU A 305 -47.22 36.78 -4.01
N SER A 306 -48.53 36.59 -4.13
CA SER A 306 -49.38 36.89 -5.27
C SER A 306 -49.61 38.39 -5.43
N THR A 307 -49.82 38.86 -6.66
CA THR A 307 -50.95 39.76 -6.96
C THR A 307 -51.29 39.68 -8.44
N ASP A 308 -52.56 39.36 -8.69
CA ASP A 308 -53.24 39.29 -9.98
C ASP A 308 -53.37 40.66 -10.66
N ALA A 309 -53.45 40.63 -11.99
CA ALA A 309 -54.30 41.52 -12.75
C ALA A 309 -54.76 40.82 -14.03
N SER A 310 -55.97 40.28 -14.01
CA SER A 310 -56.67 39.75 -15.18
C SER A 310 -57.17 40.88 -16.07
N SER A 311 -56.93 40.78 -17.38
CA SER A 311 -57.80 41.41 -18.37
C SER A 311 -58.06 40.46 -19.54
N SER A 312 -59.32 40.43 -19.93
CA SER A 312 -59.99 39.54 -20.88
C SER A 312 -59.51 39.73 -22.32
N ILE A 313 -59.17 38.63 -23.01
CA ILE A 313 -58.89 38.63 -24.45
C ILE A 313 -59.73 37.54 -25.13
N SER A 314 -60.36 37.95 -26.24
CA SER A 314 -61.29 37.22 -27.10
C SER A 314 -60.77 35.86 -27.58
N GLY A 315 -61.71 34.91 -27.77
CA GLY A 315 -61.47 33.47 -28.00
C GLY A 315 -60.61 33.09 -29.21
N ASP A 316 -60.37 34.00 -30.15
CA ASP A 316 -59.53 33.72 -31.33
C ASP A 316 -58.03 33.90 -31.08
N THR A 317 -57.63 34.53 -29.97
CA THR A 317 -56.21 34.67 -29.58
C THR A 317 -55.70 33.46 -28.79
N VAL A 318 -56.60 32.69 -28.16
CA VAL A 318 -56.26 31.50 -27.36
C VAL A 318 -55.74 30.38 -28.25
N ILE A 319 -56.27 30.20 -29.46
CA ILE A 319 -55.84 29.14 -30.37
C ILE A 319 -54.41 29.37 -30.86
N LEU A 320 -54.05 30.63 -31.18
CA LEU A 320 -52.70 30.98 -31.61
C LEU A 320 -51.68 30.89 -30.46
N VAL A 321 -52.08 31.26 -29.23
CA VAL A 321 -51.22 31.12 -28.05
C VAL A 321 -51.03 29.64 -27.68
N VAL A 322 -52.08 28.82 -27.74
CA VAL A 322 -51.97 27.37 -27.49
C VAL A 322 -51.12 26.70 -28.58
N LEU A 323 -51.28 27.05 -29.85
CA LEU A 323 -50.41 26.56 -30.93
C LEU A 323 -48.95 27.01 -30.73
N PHE A 324 -48.71 28.25 -30.30
CA PHE A 324 -47.37 28.74 -30.02
C PHE A 324 -46.74 28.06 -28.80
N ILE A 325 -47.52 27.81 -27.73
CA ILE A 325 -47.07 27.06 -26.56
C ILE A 325 -46.78 25.60 -26.91
N LEU A 326 -47.62 24.95 -27.73
CA LEU A 326 -47.38 23.59 -28.22
C LEU A 326 -46.16 23.51 -29.14
N LEU A 327 -45.95 24.51 -29.99
CA LEU A 327 -44.76 24.62 -30.84
C LEU A 327 -43.50 24.86 -29.98
N ALA A 328 -43.57 25.75 -28.99
CA ALA A 328 -42.48 26.02 -28.06
C ALA A 328 -42.17 24.81 -27.17
N ALA A 329 -43.17 24.05 -26.75
CA ALA A 329 -43.01 22.80 -26.01
C ALA A 329 -42.41 21.69 -26.90
N ALA A 330 -42.80 21.60 -28.17
CA ALA A 330 -42.23 20.66 -29.13
C ALA A 330 -40.78 21.01 -29.47
N VAL A 331 -40.47 22.29 -29.66
CA VAL A 331 -39.09 22.79 -29.85
C VAL A 331 -38.28 22.59 -28.57
N GLY A 332 -38.85 22.84 -27.40
CA GLY A 332 -38.23 22.57 -26.10
C GLY A 332 -37.94 21.09 -25.88
N ALA A 333 -38.85 20.20 -26.28
CA ALA A 333 -38.65 18.75 -26.25
C ALA A 333 -37.59 18.30 -27.27
N LEU A 334 -37.55 18.89 -28.47
CA LEU A 334 -36.51 18.65 -29.46
C LEU A 334 -35.13 19.13 -29.00
N ILE A 335 -35.06 20.30 -28.37
CA ILE A 335 -33.83 20.82 -27.76
C ILE A 335 -33.44 19.94 -26.57
N ALA A 336 -34.38 19.51 -25.71
CA ALA A 336 -34.09 18.60 -24.61
C ALA A 336 -33.62 17.23 -25.10
N VAL A 337 -34.18 16.70 -26.20
CA VAL A 337 -33.74 15.46 -26.84
C VAL A 337 -32.37 15.64 -27.51
N GLN A 338 -32.09 16.78 -28.15
CA GLN A 338 -30.77 17.07 -28.71
C GLN A 338 -29.71 17.34 -27.64
N VAL A 339 -30.07 17.99 -26.53
CA VAL A 339 -29.21 18.20 -25.36
C VAL A 339 -28.99 16.88 -24.64
N ASN A 340 -30.00 16.02 -24.48
CA ASN A 340 -29.82 14.67 -23.92
C ASN A 340 -29.07 13.72 -24.87
N ARG A 341 -29.19 13.89 -26.19
CA ARG A 341 -28.36 13.15 -27.17
C ARG A 341 -26.91 13.63 -27.14
N LYS A 342 -26.66 14.94 -27.05
CA LYS A 342 -25.31 15.48 -26.79
C LYS A 342 -24.78 15.06 -25.42
N LYS A 343 -25.63 15.02 -24.38
CA LYS A 343 -25.25 14.47 -23.06
C LYS A 343 -24.93 12.99 -23.15
N LYS A 344 -25.60 12.20 -23.99
CA LYS A 344 -25.36 10.76 -24.14
C LYS A 344 -24.17 10.42 -25.06
N ASP A 345 -23.78 11.35 -25.95
CA ASP A 345 -22.57 11.24 -26.79
C ASP A 345 -21.32 11.87 -26.13
N ASP A 346 -21.47 12.91 -25.28
CA ASP A 346 -20.36 13.47 -24.47
C ASP A 346 -20.07 12.65 -23.19
N ASP A 347 -20.99 11.77 -22.77
CA ASP A 347 -20.86 10.90 -21.59
C ASP A 347 -20.24 9.51 -21.92
N LYS A 348 -19.63 9.35 -23.10
CA LYS A 348 -18.90 8.14 -23.50
C LYS A 348 -17.43 8.29 -23.85
N SER A 349 -16.84 9.49 -23.80
CA SER A 349 -15.37 9.59 -23.96
C SER A 349 -14.74 10.88 -23.44
N THR A 350 -14.95 11.28 -22.18
CA THR A 350 -14.00 12.21 -21.53
C THR A 350 -14.17 12.17 -20.01
N VAL A 351 -13.41 11.29 -19.34
CA VAL A 351 -13.22 11.42 -17.89
C VAL A 351 -12.47 12.74 -17.65
N PRO A 352 -13.01 13.71 -16.87
CA PRO A 352 -12.35 14.99 -16.66
C PRO A 352 -11.01 14.75 -15.95
N ARG A 353 -9.94 15.35 -16.48
CA ARG A 353 -8.54 15.19 -16.03
C ARG A 353 -8.34 15.43 -14.53
N ASN A 354 -9.23 16.19 -13.89
CA ASN A 354 -9.25 16.41 -12.44
C ASN A 354 -9.73 15.18 -11.64
N SER A 355 -10.72 14.43 -12.13
CA SER A 355 -11.26 13.24 -11.45
C SER A 355 -10.30 12.04 -11.46
N LEU A 356 -9.51 11.88 -12.53
CA LEU A 356 -8.44 10.87 -12.60
C LEU A 356 -7.29 11.19 -11.63
N ASN A 357 -6.95 12.49 -11.50
CA ASN A 357 -5.94 12.94 -10.55
C ASN A 357 -6.40 12.78 -9.10
N GLU A 358 -7.68 13.06 -8.83
CA GLU A 358 -8.29 12.89 -7.50
C GLU A 358 -8.41 11.41 -7.10
N SER A 359 -8.80 10.54 -8.04
CA SER A 359 -8.84 9.08 -7.83
C SER A 359 -7.45 8.50 -7.57
N ARG A 360 -6.43 8.94 -8.32
CA ARG A 360 -5.04 8.56 -8.07
C ARG A 360 -4.56 9.07 -6.71
N ARG A 361 -4.77 10.35 -6.39
CA ARG A 361 -4.39 10.94 -5.09
C ARG A 361 -5.02 10.18 -3.92
N ARG A 362 -6.30 9.80 -4.02
CA ARG A 362 -7.00 9.01 -3.00
C ARG A 362 -6.38 7.61 -2.82
N ARG A 363 -5.96 6.96 -3.90
CA ARG A 363 -5.31 5.64 -3.85
C ARG A 363 -3.90 5.71 -3.26
N SER A 364 -3.13 6.73 -3.62
CA SER A 364 -1.81 6.98 -3.02
C SER A 364 -1.93 7.19 -1.50
N ILE A 365 -2.98 7.89 -1.03
CA ILE A 365 -3.30 8.02 0.40
C ILE A 365 -3.65 6.66 1.03
N GLU A 366 -4.53 5.88 0.42
CA GLU A 366 -4.91 4.55 0.95
C GLU A 366 -3.71 3.58 1.05
N LEU A 367 -2.74 3.70 0.13
CA LEU A 367 -1.49 2.93 0.15
C LEU A 367 -0.55 3.40 1.25
N ALA A 368 -0.42 4.71 1.45
CA ALA A 368 0.34 5.27 2.57
C ALA A 368 -0.28 4.83 3.91
N THR A 369 -1.61 4.87 4.04
CA THR A 369 -2.31 4.36 5.22
C THR A 369 -2.11 2.85 5.42
N PHE A 370 -1.93 2.06 4.36
CA PHE A 370 -1.59 0.63 4.48
C PHE A 370 -0.25 0.42 5.17
N CYS A 371 0.78 1.15 4.74
CA CYS A 371 2.14 1.04 5.26
C CYS A 371 2.25 1.40 6.75
N ILE A 372 1.40 2.28 7.26
CA ILE A 372 1.42 2.77 8.65
C ILE A 372 0.32 2.15 9.53
N ASP A 373 -0.51 1.25 9.00
CA ASP A 373 -1.54 0.57 9.78
C ASP A 373 -0.87 -0.34 10.82
N ALA A 374 -1.07 -0.05 12.10
CA ALA A 374 -0.47 -0.81 13.20
C ALA A 374 -0.84 -2.31 13.17
N ARG A 375 -2.03 -2.68 12.67
CA ARG A 375 -2.47 -4.07 12.56
C ARG A 375 -1.74 -4.83 11.44
N ILE A 376 -1.26 -4.10 10.45
CA ILE A 376 -0.46 -4.62 9.34
C ILE A 376 1.01 -4.64 9.73
N THR A 377 1.52 -3.54 10.28
CA THR A 377 2.91 -3.39 10.70
C THR A 377 3.31 -4.42 11.77
N SER A 378 2.41 -4.71 12.73
CA SER A 378 2.64 -5.75 13.75
C SER A 378 2.77 -7.18 13.20
N LYS A 379 2.34 -7.42 11.96
CA LYS A 379 2.45 -8.72 11.27
C LYS A 379 3.55 -8.73 10.20
N ARG A 380 4.34 -7.67 10.14
CA ARG A 380 5.47 -7.56 9.22
C ARG A 380 6.57 -8.51 9.68
N ILE A 381 7.15 -9.22 8.72
CA ILE A 381 8.32 -10.05 8.92
C ILE A 381 9.49 -9.41 8.15
N ALA A 382 10.68 -9.40 8.75
CA ALA A 382 11.88 -8.90 8.11
C ALA A 382 12.11 -9.60 6.76
N TYR A 383 12.36 -8.85 5.69
CA TYR A 383 12.49 -9.46 4.36
C TYR A 383 13.66 -10.45 4.28
N ASP A 384 14.73 -10.17 5.02
CA ASP A 384 15.93 -11.02 5.10
C ASP A 384 15.66 -12.41 5.71
N CYS A 385 14.54 -12.59 6.40
CA CYS A 385 14.16 -13.92 6.87
C CYS A 385 13.65 -14.81 5.73
N LEU A 386 13.25 -14.22 4.58
CA LEU A 386 12.61 -14.91 3.47
C LEU A 386 13.65 -15.40 2.45
N THR A 387 13.66 -16.70 2.21
CA THR A 387 14.37 -17.29 1.06
C THR A 387 13.37 -17.69 -0.01
N PHE A 388 13.67 -17.36 -1.27
CA PHE A 388 12.85 -17.76 -2.42
C PHE A 388 13.50 -18.98 -3.07
N ASP A 389 12.92 -20.16 -2.88
CA ASP A 389 13.54 -21.41 -3.31
C ASP A 389 13.08 -21.83 -4.72
N LYS A 390 11.76 -21.87 -4.94
CA LYS A 390 11.17 -22.39 -6.17
C LYS A 390 9.87 -21.67 -6.52
N LEU A 391 9.78 -21.15 -7.73
CA LEU A 391 8.51 -20.67 -8.30
C LEU A 391 7.54 -21.86 -8.45
N ILE A 392 6.40 -21.82 -7.76
CA ILE A 392 5.38 -22.88 -7.78
C ILE A 392 4.19 -22.55 -8.67
N ALA A 393 3.82 -21.27 -8.78
CA ALA A 393 2.71 -20.82 -9.63
C ALA A 393 2.96 -19.42 -10.19
N ARG A 394 2.48 -19.17 -11.42
CA ARG A 394 2.47 -17.84 -12.04
C ARG A 394 1.08 -17.62 -12.64
N GLY A 395 0.32 -16.70 -12.07
CA GLY A 395 -1.02 -16.33 -12.50
C GLY A 395 -1.04 -15.03 -13.31
N ALA A 396 -2.24 -14.54 -13.61
CA ALA A 396 -2.42 -13.26 -14.33
C ALA A 396 -1.98 -12.05 -13.50
N ASN A 397 -2.05 -12.13 -12.17
CA ASN A 397 -1.86 -10.99 -11.26
C ASN A 397 -0.59 -11.11 -10.40
N GLY A 398 -0.09 -12.33 -10.16
CA GLY A 398 1.05 -12.55 -9.30
C GLY A 398 1.72 -13.88 -9.53
N GLU A 399 2.80 -14.08 -8.80
CA GLU A 399 3.58 -15.30 -8.75
C GLU A 399 3.70 -15.78 -7.30
N VAL A 400 3.73 -17.09 -7.13
CA VAL A 400 3.83 -17.74 -5.83
C VAL A 400 5.09 -18.58 -5.82
N TRP A 401 5.89 -18.37 -4.79
CA TRP A 401 7.15 -19.06 -4.54
C TRP A 401 7.02 -19.94 -3.32
N LYS A 402 7.59 -21.14 -3.38
CA LYS A 402 7.97 -21.89 -2.20
C LYS A 402 9.26 -21.27 -1.65
N GLY A 403 9.30 -21.07 -0.35
CA GLY A 403 10.43 -20.47 0.34
C GLY A 403 10.54 -20.90 1.79
N THR A 404 11.47 -20.28 2.51
CA THR A 404 11.58 -20.44 3.96
C THR A 404 11.55 -19.09 4.67
N CYS A 405 11.04 -19.08 5.90
CA CYS A 405 11.06 -17.98 6.83
C CYS A 405 11.74 -18.48 8.11
N GLY A 406 13.05 -18.23 8.26
CA GLY A 406 13.86 -18.91 9.27
C GLY A 406 13.86 -20.42 9.06
N SER A 407 13.30 -21.21 9.99
CA SER A 407 13.18 -22.67 9.85
C SER A 407 11.84 -23.14 9.27
N GLN A 408 10.87 -22.24 9.05
CA GLN A 408 9.53 -22.60 8.61
C GLN A 408 9.43 -22.57 7.08
N ILE A 409 8.91 -23.62 6.46
CA ILE A 409 8.57 -23.63 5.02
C ILE A 409 7.30 -22.79 4.80
N VAL A 410 7.34 -21.90 3.82
CA VAL A 410 6.27 -20.93 3.53
C VAL A 410 5.97 -20.83 2.04
N ALA A 411 4.78 -20.34 1.71
CA ALA A 411 4.41 -19.88 0.38
C ALA A 411 4.42 -18.35 0.35
N ILE A 412 5.18 -17.77 -0.57
CA ILE A 412 5.40 -16.34 -0.73
C ILE A 412 4.73 -15.89 -2.03
N LYS A 413 3.63 -15.16 -1.93
CA LYS A 413 2.91 -14.58 -3.08
C LYS A 413 3.34 -13.14 -3.27
N GLN A 414 3.71 -12.78 -4.50
CA GLN A 414 4.08 -11.41 -4.88
C GLN A 414 3.46 -11.04 -6.24
N LEU A 415 3.31 -9.74 -6.50
CA LEU A 415 2.86 -9.26 -7.80
C LEU A 415 3.88 -9.59 -8.90
N LEU A 416 3.38 -9.78 -10.11
CA LEU A 416 4.23 -9.91 -11.30
C LEU A 416 5.11 -8.66 -11.46
N PRO A 417 6.41 -8.78 -11.79
CA PRO A 417 7.31 -7.64 -11.93
C PRO A 417 6.74 -6.50 -12.79
N GLU A 418 6.06 -6.83 -13.88
CA GLU A 418 5.47 -5.86 -14.81
C GLU A 418 4.30 -5.08 -14.20
N LYS A 419 3.65 -5.63 -13.16
CA LYS A 419 2.51 -5.02 -12.45
C LYS A 419 2.91 -4.27 -11.17
N ARG A 420 4.13 -4.47 -10.67
CA ARG A 420 4.63 -3.82 -9.44
C ARG A 420 4.75 -2.30 -9.55
N HIS A 421 4.83 -1.77 -10.76
CA HIS A 421 4.91 -0.34 -11.03
C HIS A 421 3.54 0.35 -11.15
N ASP A 422 2.45 -0.41 -11.15
CA ASP A 422 1.09 0.12 -11.24
C ASP A 422 0.46 0.18 -9.85
N GLU A 423 0.26 1.40 -9.34
CA GLU A 423 -0.35 1.66 -8.04
C GLU A 423 -1.71 0.97 -7.88
N ASP A 424 -2.49 0.82 -8.96
CA ASP A 424 -3.80 0.18 -8.89
C ASP A 424 -3.66 -1.32 -8.57
N ASN A 425 -2.68 -2.00 -9.20
CA ASN A 425 -2.40 -3.40 -8.92
C ASN A 425 -1.82 -3.58 -7.51
N VAL A 426 -0.91 -2.70 -7.09
CA VAL A 426 -0.34 -2.71 -5.73
C VAL A 426 -1.41 -2.49 -4.68
N MET A 427 -2.35 -1.56 -4.91
CA MET A 427 -3.47 -1.31 -4.00
C MET A 427 -4.46 -2.48 -3.93
N LEU A 428 -4.77 -3.13 -5.05
CA LEU A 428 -5.59 -4.34 -5.05
C LEU A 428 -4.93 -5.44 -4.23
N PHE A 429 -3.61 -5.62 -4.40
CA PHE A 429 -2.85 -6.59 -3.63
C PHE A 429 -2.73 -6.24 -2.15
N ALA A 430 -2.51 -4.97 -1.80
CA ALA A 430 -2.51 -4.50 -0.41
C ALA A 430 -3.85 -4.76 0.28
N ASN A 431 -4.97 -4.58 -0.44
CA ASN A 431 -6.30 -4.91 0.09
C ASN A 431 -6.50 -6.42 0.28
N GLU A 432 -5.96 -7.25 -0.60
CA GLU A 432 -5.91 -8.70 -0.42
C GLU A 432 -5.11 -9.07 0.84
N VAL A 433 -3.95 -8.43 1.05
CA VAL A 433 -3.11 -8.63 2.25
C VAL A 433 -3.88 -8.24 3.51
N ARG A 434 -4.55 -7.08 3.52
CA ARG A 434 -5.39 -6.64 4.64
C ARG A 434 -6.42 -7.70 4.96
N LEU A 435 -7.18 -8.15 3.95
CA LEU A 435 -8.22 -9.15 4.14
C LEU A 435 -7.66 -10.45 4.71
N ALA A 436 -6.64 -11.03 4.07
CA ALA A 436 -5.98 -12.26 4.50
C ALA A 436 -5.48 -12.17 5.94
N SER A 437 -4.92 -11.02 6.34
CA SER A 437 -4.44 -10.81 7.70
C SER A 437 -5.55 -10.88 8.77
N THR A 438 -6.82 -10.69 8.40
CA THR A 438 -7.97 -10.74 9.34
C THR A 438 -8.64 -12.11 9.42
N LEU A 439 -8.25 -13.07 8.59
CA LEU A 439 -8.85 -14.38 8.51
C LEU A 439 -8.04 -15.39 9.34
N GLU A 440 -8.73 -16.10 10.21
CA GLU A 440 -8.15 -17.14 11.05
C GLU A 440 -9.17 -18.28 11.18
N HIS A 441 -8.90 -19.38 10.48
CA HIS A 441 -9.76 -20.56 10.45
C HIS A 441 -8.94 -21.78 9.99
N PRO A 442 -9.15 -23.00 10.54
CA PRO A 442 -8.41 -24.20 10.14
C PRO A 442 -8.50 -24.55 8.64
N ASN A 443 -9.61 -24.18 7.99
CA ASN A 443 -9.85 -24.40 6.55
C ASN A 443 -9.62 -23.16 5.67
N ILE A 444 -8.91 -22.17 6.18
CA ILE A 444 -8.40 -21.04 5.40
C ILE A 444 -6.89 -21.09 5.47
N VAL A 445 -6.21 -20.86 4.34
CA VAL A 445 -4.75 -20.85 4.30
C VAL A 445 -4.25 -19.79 5.29
N ARG A 446 -3.46 -20.25 6.27
CA ARG A 446 -3.01 -19.44 7.37
C ARG A 446 -2.06 -18.36 6.87
N PHE A 447 -2.43 -17.13 7.18
CA PHE A 447 -1.56 -15.98 7.05
C PHE A 447 -0.42 -16.08 8.06
N VAL A 448 0.83 -16.11 7.58
CA VAL A 448 2.03 -16.14 8.42
C VAL A 448 2.50 -14.72 8.69
N GLY A 449 2.47 -13.87 7.66
CA GLY A 449 2.86 -12.47 7.76
C GLY A 449 2.92 -11.83 6.38
N LEU A 450 3.49 -10.64 6.34
CA LEU A 450 3.77 -9.94 5.10
C LEU A 450 5.16 -9.34 5.17
N SER A 451 5.78 -9.16 4.01
CA SER A 451 7.08 -8.51 3.94
C SER A 451 7.20 -7.68 2.68
N TRP A 452 8.07 -6.68 2.72
CA TRP A 452 8.37 -5.83 1.58
C TRP A 452 9.67 -5.07 1.85
N ASN A 453 10.52 -4.97 0.82
CA ASN A 453 11.65 -4.05 0.80
C ASN A 453 11.26 -2.68 0.24
N ARG A 454 10.32 -2.66 -0.71
CA ARG A 454 9.61 -1.47 -1.22
C ARG A 454 8.13 -1.84 -1.29
N VAL A 455 7.19 -0.88 -1.23
CA VAL A 455 5.74 -1.21 -1.37
C VAL A 455 5.46 -2.06 -2.63
N CYS A 456 6.19 -1.80 -3.71
CA CYS A 456 6.06 -2.52 -4.96
C CYS A 456 6.54 -3.99 -4.88
N ASP A 457 7.37 -4.33 -3.90
CA ASP A 457 7.83 -5.68 -3.58
C ASP A 457 7.02 -6.32 -2.45
N LEU A 458 5.82 -5.80 -2.18
CA LEU A 458 4.90 -6.38 -1.21
C LEU A 458 4.66 -7.85 -1.53
N CYS A 459 4.87 -8.68 -0.50
CA CYS A 459 4.59 -10.10 -0.55
C CYS A 459 3.75 -10.54 0.66
N ILE A 460 2.85 -11.49 0.39
CA ILE A 460 2.09 -12.21 1.42
C ILE A 460 2.85 -13.49 1.71
N VAL A 461 3.11 -13.76 2.98
CA VAL A 461 3.70 -15.00 3.45
C VAL A 461 2.60 -15.83 4.10
N SER A 462 2.44 -17.05 3.62
CA SER A 462 1.42 -18.00 4.07
C SER A 462 2.02 -19.36 4.36
N GLU A 463 1.28 -20.22 5.07
CA GLU A 463 1.69 -21.61 5.23
C GLU A 463 1.82 -22.31 3.88
N PHE A 464 2.81 -23.19 3.75
CA PHE A 464 3.01 -23.96 2.54
C PHE A 464 2.12 -25.22 2.56
N MET A 465 1.37 -25.43 1.48
CA MET A 465 0.43 -26.55 1.32
C MET A 465 1.05 -27.63 0.44
N GLU A 466 1.45 -28.76 1.02
CA GLU A 466 2.40 -29.69 0.39
C GLU A 466 1.84 -30.48 -0.80
N GLN A 467 0.52 -30.63 -0.89
CA GLN A 467 -0.13 -31.37 -1.97
C GLN A 467 -0.57 -30.48 -3.14
N GLY A 468 -0.29 -29.17 -3.08
CA GLY A 468 -0.71 -28.21 -4.11
C GLY A 468 -2.21 -27.95 -4.08
N ASP A 469 -2.77 -27.55 -5.22
CA ASP A 469 -4.20 -27.31 -5.37
C ASP A 469 -5.00 -28.58 -5.70
N LEU A 470 -6.31 -28.53 -5.46
CA LEU A 470 -7.23 -29.63 -5.70
C LEU A 470 -7.28 -30.03 -7.18
N SER A 471 -7.15 -29.07 -8.10
CA SER A 471 -7.13 -29.39 -9.54
C SER A 471 -5.95 -30.28 -9.90
N MET A 472 -4.76 -30.02 -9.33
CA MET A 472 -3.59 -30.89 -9.49
C MET A 472 -3.86 -32.31 -8.98
N LEU A 473 -4.50 -32.47 -7.82
CA LEU A 473 -4.85 -33.78 -7.27
C LEU A 473 -5.81 -34.54 -8.20
N LEU A 474 -6.87 -33.88 -8.68
CA LEU A 474 -7.90 -34.48 -9.55
C LEU A 474 -7.36 -34.86 -10.92
N ASN A 475 -6.31 -34.18 -11.39
CA ASN A 475 -5.61 -34.51 -12.64
C ASN A 475 -4.46 -35.52 -12.46
N SER A 476 -4.13 -35.89 -11.23
CA SER A 476 -3.03 -36.82 -10.94
C SER A 476 -3.47 -38.28 -11.02
N LYS A 477 -2.49 -39.21 -11.01
CA LYS A 477 -2.75 -40.65 -10.89
C LYS A 477 -3.42 -41.04 -9.57
N ARG A 478 -3.36 -40.18 -8.54
CA ARG A 478 -3.99 -40.43 -7.25
C ARG A 478 -5.50 -40.27 -7.28
N LYS A 479 -6.07 -39.71 -8.35
CA LYS A 479 -7.53 -39.54 -8.47
C LYS A 479 -8.30 -40.86 -8.34
N ASP A 480 -7.68 -41.96 -8.77
CA ASP A 480 -8.28 -43.30 -8.71
C ASP A 480 -8.32 -43.87 -7.27
N GLU A 481 -7.57 -43.26 -6.34
CA GLU A 481 -7.56 -43.61 -4.92
C GLU A 481 -8.63 -42.84 -4.11
N LEU A 482 -9.22 -41.79 -4.68
CA LEU A 482 -10.14 -40.90 -3.98
C LEU A 482 -11.54 -41.50 -3.91
N SER A 483 -12.08 -41.61 -2.70
CA SER A 483 -13.46 -42.09 -2.49
C SER A 483 -14.31 -41.10 -1.70
N TRP A 484 -15.63 -41.11 -1.94
CA TRP A 484 -16.58 -40.33 -1.14
C TRP A 484 -16.63 -40.77 0.32
N CYS A 485 -16.43 -42.06 0.61
CA CYS A 485 -16.44 -42.54 1.99
C CYS A 485 -15.22 -42.08 2.82
N LYS A 486 -14.17 -41.56 2.18
CA LYS A 486 -12.92 -41.17 2.85
C LYS A 486 -12.49 -39.75 2.48
N GLU A 487 -11.74 -39.58 1.39
CA GLU A 487 -11.01 -38.35 1.08
C GLU A 487 -11.94 -37.24 0.57
N LYS A 488 -12.80 -37.54 -0.41
CA LYS A 488 -13.61 -36.51 -1.11
C LYS A 488 -14.58 -35.80 -0.17
N LEU A 489 -15.22 -36.54 0.74
CA LEU A 489 -16.16 -35.96 1.71
C LEU A 489 -15.45 -35.10 2.75
N GLY A 490 -14.23 -35.46 3.13
CA GLY A 490 -13.38 -34.62 4.00
C GLY A 490 -13.07 -33.28 3.35
N ILE A 491 -12.61 -33.30 2.10
CA ILE A 491 -12.31 -32.09 1.31
C ILE A 491 -13.56 -31.22 1.12
N ALA A 492 -14.70 -31.83 0.74
CA ALA A 492 -15.97 -31.12 0.58
C ALA A 492 -16.40 -30.44 1.90
N THR A 493 -16.29 -31.14 3.02
CA THR A 493 -16.65 -30.60 4.35
C THR A 493 -15.74 -29.44 4.74
N ASP A 494 -14.43 -29.56 4.51
CA ASP A 494 -13.45 -28.51 4.80
C ASP A 494 -13.74 -27.22 4.02
N ILE A 495 -14.07 -27.33 2.72
CA ILE A 495 -14.44 -26.18 1.89
C ILE A 495 -15.73 -25.53 2.43
N ALA A 496 -16.74 -26.34 2.76
CA ALA A 496 -18.01 -25.83 3.28
C ALA A 496 -17.84 -25.12 4.64
N GLU A 497 -16.96 -25.63 5.51
CA GLU A 497 -16.64 -25.01 6.79
C GLU A 497 -15.93 -23.66 6.61
N ALA A 498 -15.01 -23.56 5.64
CA ALA A 498 -14.40 -22.28 5.27
C ALA A 498 -15.42 -21.27 4.74
N LEU A 499 -16.36 -21.68 3.88
CA LEU A 499 -17.43 -20.81 3.40
C LEU A 499 -18.35 -20.35 4.53
N ALA A 500 -18.73 -21.26 5.43
CA ALA A 500 -19.57 -20.93 6.59
C ALA A 500 -18.88 -19.90 7.50
N TYR A 501 -17.56 -20.02 7.69
CA TYR A 501 -16.78 -19.01 8.39
C TYR A 501 -16.83 -17.65 7.70
N LEU A 502 -16.54 -17.59 6.39
CA LEU A 502 -16.54 -16.33 5.63
C LEU A 502 -17.92 -15.65 5.62
N HIS A 503 -18.97 -16.43 5.37
CA HIS A 503 -20.35 -15.96 5.28
C HIS A 503 -20.92 -15.57 6.65
N GLY A 504 -20.36 -16.08 7.74
CA GLY A 504 -20.74 -15.75 9.11
C GLY A 504 -20.07 -14.51 9.70
N ARG A 505 -19.16 -13.85 8.97
CA ARG A 505 -18.48 -12.64 9.45
C ARG A 505 -19.36 -11.40 9.32
N GLN A 506 -19.02 -10.39 10.11
CA GLN A 506 -19.59 -9.05 10.00
C GLN A 506 -18.47 -8.04 9.72
N PRO A 507 -18.44 -7.43 8.52
CA PRO A 507 -19.32 -7.71 7.39
C PRO A 507 -19.14 -9.10 6.75
N ILE A 508 -20.14 -9.55 5.99
CA ILE A 508 -20.12 -10.81 5.24
C ILE A 508 -19.00 -10.76 4.21
N ILE A 509 -18.17 -11.80 4.16
CA ILE A 509 -17.10 -11.94 3.17
C ILE A 509 -17.54 -12.96 2.12
N ILE A 510 -17.64 -12.53 0.86
CA ILE A 510 -17.95 -13.40 -0.29
C ILE A 510 -16.65 -13.72 -1.00
N HIS A 511 -16.34 -15.00 -1.23
CA HIS A 511 -15.08 -15.42 -1.85
C HIS A 511 -14.95 -14.92 -3.31
N ARG A 512 -16.00 -15.11 -4.11
CA ARG A 512 -16.15 -14.72 -5.54
C ARG A 512 -15.26 -15.45 -6.55
N ASP A 513 -14.16 -16.06 -6.12
CA ASP A 513 -13.28 -16.87 -6.98
C ASP A 513 -13.13 -18.32 -6.46
N LEU A 514 -14.21 -18.94 -6.00
CA LEU A 514 -14.13 -20.32 -5.52
C LEU A 514 -14.03 -21.28 -6.73
N LYS A 515 -12.92 -22.01 -6.81
CA LYS A 515 -12.64 -23.02 -7.84
C LYS A 515 -11.61 -24.02 -7.32
N SER A 516 -11.49 -25.18 -7.97
CA SER A 516 -10.53 -26.22 -7.57
C SER A 516 -9.07 -25.74 -7.50
N LEU A 517 -8.67 -24.74 -8.31
CA LEU A 517 -7.33 -24.14 -8.28
C LEU A 517 -7.06 -23.29 -7.02
N ASN A 518 -8.11 -22.82 -6.33
CA ASN A 518 -8.00 -21.99 -5.13
C ASN A 518 -8.26 -22.80 -3.84
N VAL A 519 -8.43 -24.12 -3.96
CA VAL A 519 -8.52 -25.06 -2.83
C VAL A 519 -7.16 -25.74 -2.68
N LEU A 520 -6.41 -25.41 -1.65
CA LEU A 520 -5.09 -26.01 -1.39
C LEU A 520 -5.20 -27.17 -0.38
N LEU A 521 -4.30 -28.14 -0.51
CA LEU A 521 -4.31 -29.37 0.27
C LEU A 521 -3.00 -29.55 1.06
N ASP A 522 -3.14 -29.86 2.35
CA ASP A 522 -2.01 -30.19 3.22
C ASP A 522 -1.55 -31.64 3.03
N SER A 523 -0.45 -32.02 3.69
CA SER A 523 0.08 -33.40 3.71
C SER A 523 -0.93 -34.49 4.12
N ARG A 524 -2.03 -34.13 4.79
CA ARG A 524 -3.10 -35.03 5.25
C ARG A 524 -4.37 -34.95 4.39
N LEU A 525 -4.31 -34.28 3.24
CA LEU A 525 -5.45 -34.00 2.36
C LEU A 525 -6.58 -33.21 3.05
N ARG A 526 -6.24 -32.34 4.01
CA ARG A 526 -7.17 -31.33 4.52
C ARG A 526 -7.18 -30.14 3.59
N ALA A 527 -8.38 -29.66 3.29
CA ALA A 527 -8.56 -28.56 2.37
C ALA A 527 -8.57 -27.20 3.08
N LYS A 528 -7.90 -26.24 2.46
CA LYS A 528 -7.92 -24.85 2.88
C LYS A 528 -8.15 -23.92 1.69
N LEU A 529 -9.05 -22.95 1.86
CA LEU A 529 -9.30 -21.93 0.84
C LEU A 529 -8.21 -20.87 0.81
N SER A 530 -7.87 -20.44 -0.40
CA SER A 530 -6.86 -19.42 -0.71
C SER A 530 -7.39 -18.41 -1.74
N ASP A 531 -6.60 -17.36 -1.98
CA ASP A 531 -6.82 -16.34 -3.02
C ASP A 531 -8.10 -15.50 -2.84
N PHE A 532 -8.07 -14.60 -1.86
CA PHE A 532 -9.17 -13.67 -1.53
C PHE A 532 -9.11 -12.36 -2.32
N GLY A 533 -8.38 -12.31 -3.44
CA GLY A 533 -8.13 -11.09 -4.22
C GLY A 533 -9.39 -10.42 -4.79
N LEU A 534 -10.51 -11.15 -4.87
CA LEU A 534 -11.81 -10.62 -5.32
C LEU A 534 -12.84 -10.44 -4.19
N SER A 535 -12.51 -10.79 -2.95
CA SER A 535 -13.50 -11.03 -1.89
C SER A 535 -14.05 -9.79 -1.16
N ARG A 536 -13.97 -8.59 -1.76
CA ARG A 536 -14.31 -7.31 -1.10
C ARG A 536 -15.82 -7.05 -0.98
N GLU A 537 -16.24 -6.38 0.09
CA GLU A 537 -17.50 -5.63 0.17
C GLU A 537 -17.44 -4.38 -0.71
N ARG A 538 -18.13 -4.31 -1.87
CA ARG A 538 -18.48 -3.07 -2.59
C ARG A 538 -19.68 -3.26 -3.55
N SER A 539 -20.34 -2.12 -3.80
CA SER A 539 -21.55 -1.84 -4.61
C SER A 539 -21.61 -2.46 -6.01
N SER A 540 -22.83 -2.59 -6.53
CA SER A 540 -23.28 -3.28 -7.76
C SER A 540 -22.58 -2.96 -9.10
N ASP A 541 -21.58 -2.08 -9.14
CA ASP A 541 -21.20 -1.37 -10.37
C ASP A 541 -19.81 -1.72 -10.95
N ASP A 542 -19.05 -2.65 -10.37
CA ASP A 542 -17.73 -3.04 -10.92
C ASP A 542 -17.84 -4.18 -11.96
N THR A 543 -17.35 -3.91 -13.17
CA THR A 543 -17.51 -4.75 -14.38
C THR A 543 -16.48 -5.89 -14.51
N MET A 544 -16.92 -6.98 -15.15
CA MET A 544 -16.29 -8.31 -15.31
C MET A 544 -15.07 -8.37 -16.27
N THR A 545 -14.13 -7.43 -16.23
CA THR A 545 -13.11 -7.30 -17.29
C THR A 545 -11.82 -8.11 -17.13
N ASN A 546 -11.58 -8.84 -16.02
CA ASN A 546 -10.23 -9.40 -15.72
C ASN A 546 -10.10 -10.94 -15.59
N GLY A 547 -11.02 -11.77 -16.10
CA GLY A 547 -11.05 -13.20 -15.71
C GLY A 547 -11.49 -14.25 -16.73
N VAL A 548 -11.09 -14.18 -18.01
CA VAL A 548 -11.56 -15.09 -19.08
C VAL A 548 -11.38 -16.60 -18.76
N GLY A 549 -10.42 -16.98 -17.90
CA GLY A 549 -10.17 -18.39 -17.51
C GLY A 549 -10.99 -18.93 -16.31
N THR A 550 -11.66 -18.06 -15.55
CA THR A 550 -12.32 -18.40 -14.26
C THR A 550 -13.84 -18.59 -14.38
N LEU A 551 -14.43 -18.24 -15.52
CA LEU A 551 -15.87 -18.06 -15.68
C LEU A 551 -16.73 -19.33 -15.53
N LEU A 552 -16.12 -20.52 -15.59
CA LEU A 552 -16.86 -21.79 -15.51
C LEU A 552 -17.41 -22.09 -14.10
N TRP A 553 -16.83 -21.52 -13.06
CA TRP A 553 -17.32 -21.67 -11.68
C TRP A 553 -18.31 -20.58 -11.28
N THR A 554 -18.36 -19.50 -12.05
CA THR A 554 -19.10 -18.29 -11.70
C THR A 554 -20.60 -18.50 -11.82
N ALA A 555 -21.34 -18.02 -10.82
CA ALA A 555 -22.79 -18.15 -10.77
C ALA A 555 -23.50 -17.38 -11.91
N PRO A 556 -24.64 -17.87 -12.44
CA PRO A 556 -25.34 -17.25 -13.57
C PRO A 556 -25.74 -15.79 -13.36
N GLU A 557 -26.10 -15.40 -12.14
CA GLU A 557 -26.43 -14.02 -11.79
C GLU A 557 -25.23 -13.07 -11.89
N ILE A 558 -24.02 -13.55 -11.54
CA ILE A 558 -22.78 -12.77 -11.70
C ILE A 558 -22.47 -12.61 -13.19
N LEU A 559 -22.62 -13.69 -13.96
CA LEU A 559 -22.40 -13.68 -15.41
C LEU A 559 -23.37 -12.72 -16.14
N ARG A 560 -24.58 -12.50 -15.59
CA ARG A 560 -25.58 -11.55 -16.08
C ARG A 560 -25.35 -10.10 -15.61
N GLY A 561 -24.41 -9.88 -14.70
CA GLY A 561 -24.20 -8.57 -14.08
C GLY A 561 -25.34 -8.15 -13.15
N GLU A 562 -26.05 -9.12 -12.56
CA GLU A 562 -27.12 -8.88 -11.61
C GLU A 562 -26.58 -8.74 -10.18
N ALA A 563 -27.42 -8.28 -9.25
CA ALA A 563 -27.09 -8.29 -7.83
C ALA A 563 -26.88 -9.72 -7.35
N TYR A 564 -25.82 -9.94 -6.57
CA TYR A 564 -25.45 -11.24 -6.06
C TYR A 564 -25.14 -11.17 -4.56
N SER A 565 -25.14 -12.33 -3.91
CA SER A 565 -24.85 -12.48 -2.49
C SER A 565 -23.87 -13.62 -2.25
N GLU A 566 -23.66 -14.01 -0.99
CA GLU A 566 -22.89 -15.18 -0.58
C GLU A 566 -23.37 -16.49 -1.24
N LYS A 567 -24.61 -16.51 -1.75
CA LYS A 567 -25.18 -17.60 -2.56
C LYS A 567 -24.44 -17.85 -3.87
N ALA A 568 -23.67 -16.89 -4.37
CA ALA A 568 -22.82 -17.10 -5.55
C ALA A 568 -21.65 -18.06 -5.26
N ASP A 569 -21.08 -18.02 -4.06
CA ASP A 569 -20.05 -18.98 -3.64
C ASP A 569 -20.65 -20.39 -3.51
N VAL A 570 -21.91 -20.50 -3.10
CA VAL A 570 -22.63 -21.78 -3.00
C VAL A 570 -22.80 -22.44 -4.37
N TYR A 571 -23.09 -21.66 -5.42
CA TYR A 571 -23.09 -22.18 -6.79
C TYR A 571 -21.70 -22.65 -7.21
N SER A 572 -20.68 -21.83 -6.96
CA SER A 572 -19.29 -22.17 -7.26
C SER A 572 -18.85 -23.45 -6.55
N TYR A 573 -19.31 -23.65 -5.31
CA TYR A 573 -19.10 -24.86 -4.52
C TYR A 573 -19.73 -26.10 -5.18
N ALA A 574 -20.92 -25.96 -5.78
CA ALA A 574 -21.55 -27.06 -6.53
C ALA A 574 -20.71 -27.50 -7.75
N ILE A 575 -20.07 -26.55 -8.42
CA ILE A 575 -19.13 -26.87 -9.52
C ILE A 575 -17.91 -27.62 -8.99
N VAL A 576 -17.35 -27.20 -7.85
CA VAL A 576 -16.22 -27.91 -7.21
C VAL A 576 -16.62 -29.32 -6.73
N LEU A 577 -17.85 -29.53 -6.24
CA LEU A 577 -18.37 -30.85 -5.92
C LEU A 577 -18.45 -31.76 -7.15
N SER A 578 -18.86 -31.20 -8.30
CA SER A 578 -18.86 -31.92 -9.58
C SER A 578 -17.45 -32.30 -10.03
N GLU A 579 -16.47 -31.41 -9.88
CA GLU A 579 -15.06 -31.74 -10.15
C GLU A 579 -14.53 -32.84 -9.21
N LEU A 580 -14.83 -32.75 -7.92
CA LEU A 580 -14.44 -33.76 -6.93
C LEU A 580 -14.97 -35.15 -7.27
N ASP A 581 -16.24 -35.21 -7.69
CA ASP A 581 -16.89 -36.47 -8.05
C ASP A 581 -16.31 -37.06 -9.34
N THR A 582 -16.34 -36.26 -10.41
CA THR A 582 -16.05 -36.70 -11.78
C THR A 582 -14.55 -36.76 -12.06
N CYS A 583 -13.74 -35.99 -11.35
CA CYS A 583 -12.32 -35.73 -11.66
C CYS A 583 -12.12 -35.22 -13.10
N LEU A 584 -13.10 -34.46 -13.61
CA LEU A 584 -13.12 -33.86 -14.94
C LEU A 584 -13.30 -32.33 -14.83
N PRO A 585 -12.92 -31.57 -15.88
CA PRO A 585 -13.24 -30.15 -15.95
C PRO A 585 -14.76 -29.88 -15.86
N PRO A 586 -15.18 -28.69 -15.38
CA PRO A 586 -16.59 -28.32 -15.28
C PRO A 586 -17.38 -28.54 -16.58
N PHE A 587 -18.61 -29.01 -16.43
CA PHE A 587 -19.59 -29.25 -17.51
C PHE A 587 -19.23 -30.33 -18.55
N THR A 588 -18.11 -31.04 -18.41
CA THR A 588 -17.64 -32.05 -19.39
C THR A 588 -18.67 -33.15 -19.67
N LEU A 589 -19.45 -33.57 -18.66
CA LEU A 589 -20.44 -34.65 -18.80
C LEU A 589 -21.75 -34.23 -19.48
N ASN A 590 -22.00 -32.93 -19.66
CA ASN A 590 -23.24 -32.48 -20.30
C ASN A 590 -23.27 -32.93 -21.76
N ALA A 591 -24.38 -33.55 -22.18
CA ALA A 591 -24.54 -34.09 -23.54
C ALA A 591 -24.31 -33.03 -24.64
N GLU A 592 -24.80 -31.81 -24.43
CA GLU A 592 -24.61 -30.67 -25.35
C GLU A 592 -23.13 -30.28 -25.54
N VAL A 593 -22.29 -30.59 -24.54
CA VAL A 593 -20.86 -30.28 -24.49
C VAL A 593 -20.03 -31.46 -25.00
N SER A 594 -20.40 -32.70 -24.67
CA SER A 594 -19.67 -33.88 -25.10
C SER A 594 -19.72 -34.08 -26.63
N GLU A 595 -20.74 -33.57 -27.31
CA GLU A 595 -20.90 -33.69 -28.77
C GLU A 595 -20.31 -32.51 -29.56
N ARG A 596 -20.04 -31.37 -28.90
CA ARG A 596 -19.61 -30.13 -29.54
C ARG A 596 -18.38 -29.59 -28.83
N HIS A 597 -17.31 -29.29 -29.57
CA HIS A 597 -16.13 -28.62 -29.01
C HIS A 597 -16.46 -27.14 -28.71
N LEU A 598 -17.24 -26.91 -27.65
CA LEU A 598 -17.69 -25.60 -27.25
C LEU A 598 -16.53 -24.81 -26.64
N THR A 599 -16.45 -23.54 -27.02
CA THR A 599 -15.56 -22.58 -26.37
C THR A 599 -16.09 -22.21 -24.98
N THR A 600 -15.20 -21.73 -24.09
CA THR A 600 -15.57 -21.26 -22.74
C THR A 600 -16.70 -20.23 -22.78
N MET A 601 -16.71 -19.33 -23.76
CA MET A 601 -17.77 -18.32 -23.91
C MET A 601 -19.13 -18.94 -24.27
N GLN A 602 -19.14 -20.00 -25.07
CA GLN A 602 -20.37 -20.72 -25.40
C GLN A 602 -20.90 -21.48 -24.18
N LEU A 603 -20.02 -22.13 -23.41
CA LEU A 603 -20.41 -22.77 -22.14
C LEU A 603 -20.97 -21.77 -21.14
N MET A 604 -20.34 -20.60 -21.00
CA MET A 604 -20.84 -19.51 -20.16
C MET A 604 -22.24 -19.06 -20.59
N HIS A 605 -22.49 -18.94 -21.90
CA HIS A 605 -23.81 -18.60 -22.42
C HIS A 605 -24.87 -19.65 -22.05
N LEU A 606 -24.55 -20.95 -22.21
CA LEU A 606 -25.43 -22.05 -21.82
C LEU A 606 -25.68 -22.08 -20.30
N ALA A 607 -24.66 -21.80 -19.49
CA ALA A 607 -24.81 -21.76 -18.03
C ALA A 607 -25.71 -20.58 -17.62
N THR A 608 -25.55 -19.44 -18.30
CA THR A 608 -26.34 -18.23 -18.07
C THR A 608 -27.81 -18.41 -18.45
N SER A 609 -28.11 -19.23 -19.45
CA SER A 609 -29.48 -19.59 -19.85
C SER A 609 -30.06 -20.76 -19.04
N GLY A 610 -29.29 -21.35 -18.13
CA GLY A 610 -29.71 -22.51 -17.33
C GLY A 610 -29.78 -23.83 -18.13
N GLN A 611 -29.18 -23.88 -19.31
CA GLN A 611 -29.17 -25.06 -20.20
C GLN A 611 -28.14 -26.11 -19.78
N VAL A 612 -27.09 -25.71 -19.07
CA VAL A 612 -26.12 -26.64 -18.47
C VAL A 612 -26.09 -26.48 -16.95
N GLN A 613 -25.84 -27.60 -16.27
CA GLN A 613 -25.67 -27.68 -14.82
C GLN A 613 -24.47 -28.57 -14.48
N PRO A 614 -23.89 -28.45 -13.27
CA PRO A 614 -22.90 -29.42 -12.80
C PRO A 614 -23.53 -30.81 -12.77
N GLN A 615 -22.84 -31.78 -13.37
CA GLN A 615 -23.25 -33.17 -13.39
C GLN A 615 -22.30 -34.02 -12.55
N LEU A 616 -22.85 -35.05 -11.94
CA LEU A 616 -22.13 -36.05 -11.16
C LEU A 616 -22.21 -37.39 -11.90
N ARG A 617 -21.32 -38.30 -11.55
CA ARG A 617 -21.36 -39.69 -12.00
C ARG A 617 -22.58 -40.39 -11.41
N GLU A 618 -23.08 -41.38 -12.14
CA GLU A 618 -24.24 -42.18 -11.71
C GLU A 618 -24.01 -42.92 -10.39
N ASP A 619 -22.76 -43.27 -10.08
CA ASP A 619 -22.33 -43.95 -8.86
C ASP A 619 -22.12 -43.00 -7.65
N CYS A 620 -22.33 -41.69 -7.83
CA CYS A 620 -22.25 -40.73 -6.74
C CYS A 620 -23.37 -40.98 -5.71
N PRO A 621 -23.09 -40.96 -4.39
CA PRO A 621 -24.12 -41.20 -3.38
C PRO A 621 -25.31 -40.23 -3.47
N ALA A 622 -26.54 -40.74 -3.46
CA ALA A 622 -27.75 -39.95 -3.66
C ALA A 622 -27.88 -38.70 -2.75
N PRO A 623 -27.51 -38.72 -1.46
CA PRO A 623 -27.51 -37.51 -0.64
C PRO A 623 -26.57 -36.40 -1.15
N LEU A 624 -25.43 -36.76 -1.73
CA LEU A 624 -24.49 -35.79 -2.33
C LEU A 624 -25.00 -35.25 -3.66
N GLN A 625 -25.70 -36.08 -4.44
CA GLN A 625 -26.38 -35.61 -5.65
C GLN A 625 -27.43 -34.54 -5.30
N GLN A 626 -28.30 -34.82 -4.33
CA GLN A 626 -29.32 -33.88 -3.86
C GLN A 626 -28.71 -32.56 -3.37
N LEU A 627 -27.64 -32.64 -2.56
CA LEU A 627 -26.93 -31.46 -2.07
C LEU A 627 -26.34 -30.64 -3.22
N THR A 628 -25.68 -31.29 -4.17
CA THR A 628 -25.05 -30.62 -5.32
C THR A 628 -26.10 -29.93 -6.19
N THR A 629 -27.21 -30.60 -6.48
CA THR A 629 -28.34 -30.01 -7.22
C THR A 629 -28.93 -28.81 -6.49
N ALA A 630 -29.11 -28.89 -5.17
CA ALA A 630 -29.61 -27.76 -4.39
C ALA A 630 -28.64 -26.56 -4.41
N CYS A 631 -27.33 -26.81 -4.31
CA CYS A 631 -26.31 -25.76 -4.40
C CYS A 631 -26.22 -25.13 -5.80
N ALA A 632 -26.48 -25.93 -6.85
CA ALA A 632 -26.45 -25.51 -8.25
C ALA A 632 -27.76 -24.87 -8.76
N SER A 633 -28.75 -24.66 -7.88
CA SER A 633 -30.04 -24.08 -8.27
C SER A 633 -29.85 -22.76 -9.02
N PHE A 634 -30.56 -22.60 -10.13
CA PHE A 634 -30.48 -21.39 -10.97
C PHE A 634 -30.85 -20.14 -10.17
N GLU A 635 -31.91 -20.24 -9.37
CA GLU A 635 -32.40 -19.16 -8.51
C GLU A 635 -31.59 -19.11 -7.20
N PRO A 636 -30.85 -18.02 -6.91
CA PRO A 636 -29.96 -17.94 -5.75
C PRO A 636 -30.65 -18.17 -4.40
N SER A 637 -31.90 -17.72 -4.28
CA SER A 637 -32.70 -17.85 -3.04
C SER A 637 -33.05 -19.30 -2.69
N HIS A 638 -33.03 -20.22 -3.65
CA HIS A 638 -33.26 -21.65 -3.42
C HIS A 638 -32.01 -22.41 -2.99
N ARG A 639 -30.83 -21.81 -3.10
CA ARG A 639 -29.58 -22.46 -2.68
C ARG A 639 -29.50 -22.50 -1.16
N PRO A 640 -29.01 -23.59 -0.53
CA PRO A 640 -28.80 -23.62 0.92
C PRO A 640 -27.76 -22.58 1.35
N ASN A 641 -27.74 -22.20 2.62
CA ASN A 641 -26.62 -21.41 3.17
C ASN A 641 -25.45 -22.33 3.55
N ALA A 642 -24.25 -21.76 3.72
CA ALA A 642 -23.05 -22.56 3.99
C ALA A 642 -23.14 -23.40 5.28
N LEU A 643 -23.83 -22.92 6.32
CA LEU A 643 -24.03 -23.70 7.55
C LEU A 643 -24.94 -24.92 7.33
N GLU A 644 -26.00 -24.78 6.53
CA GLU A 644 -26.87 -25.90 6.13
C GLU A 644 -26.10 -26.97 5.32
N ILE A 645 -25.19 -26.53 4.46
CA ILE A 645 -24.31 -27.42 3.70
C ILE A 645 -23.40 -28.21 4.65
N VAL A 646 -22.74 -27.54 5.59
CA VAL A 646 -21.88 -28.19 6.60
C VAL A 646 -22.68 -29.21 7.42
N PHE A 647 -23.89 -28.85 7.87
CA PHE A 647 -24.75 -29.77 8.62
C PHE A 647 -25.11 -31.01 7.79
N THR A 648 -25.47 -30.81 6.51
CA THR A 648 -25.83 -31.88 5.59
C THR A 648 -24.67 -32.83 5.35
N LEU A 649 -23.47 -32.31 5.06
CA LEU A 649 -22.26 -33.12 4.84
C LEU A 649 -21.87 -33.93 6.07
N ARG A 650 -21.97 -33.34 7.27
CA ARG A 650 -21.70 -34.05 8.53
C ARG A 650 -22.68 -35.19 8.76
N ASN A 651 -23.95 -35.03 8.40
CA ASN A 651 -24.94 -36.11 8.48
C ASN A 651 -24.65 -37.22 7.45
N ILE A 652 -24.30 -36.85 6.22
CA ILE A 652 -23.86 -37.81 5.19
C ILE A 652 -22.65 -38.61 5.69
N ALA A 653 -21.65 -37.94 6.27
CA ALA A 653 -20.45 -38.57 6.80
C ALA A 653 -20.74 -39.55 7.94
N ARG A 654 -21.69 -39.22 8.83
CA ARG A 654 -22.12 -40.14 9.88
C ARG A 654 -22.77 -41.39 9.29
N ASN A 655 -23.68 -41.23 8.34
CA ASN A 655 -24.40 -42.35 7.73
C ASN A 655 -23.46 -43.29 6.96
N MET A 656 -22.54 -42.75 6.16
CA MET A 656 -21.55 -43.55 5.42
C MET A 656 -20.60 -44.35 6.32
N ARG A 657 -20.32 -43.86 7.54
CA ARG A 657 -19.52 -44.60 8.53
C ARG A 657 -20.28 -45.77 9.14
N TYR A 658 -21.60 -45.68 9.27
CA TYR A 658 -22.42 -46.81 9.74
C TYR A 658 -22.52 -47.91 8.68
N ASP A 659 -22.64 -47.54 7.40
CA ASP A 659 -22.75 -48.49 6.29
C ASP A 659 -21.44 -49.27 6.01
N THR A 660 -20.29 -48.76 6.47
CA THR A 660 -18.98 -49.41 6.31
C THR A 660 -18.54 -50.24 7.51
N ALA A 661 -19.20 -50.07 8.67
CA ALA A 661 -18.98 -50.85 9.89
C ALA A 661 -19.93 -52.04 10.02
N SER A 662 -20.94 -52.12 9.14
CA SER A 662 -21.89 -53.23 8.99
C SER A 662 -21.43 -54.14 7.86
#